data_AF-A0A4S3M153-F1
#
_entry.id   AF-A0A4S3M153-F1
#
_cell.length_a   1.000
_cell.length_b   1.000
_cell.length_c   1.000
_cell.angle_alpha   90.00
_cell.angle_beta   90.00
_cell.angle_gamma   90.00
#
_symmetry.space_group_name_H-M   'P 1'
#
loop_
_entity.id
_entity.type
_entity.pdbx_description
1 polymer ?
#
loop_
_entity_poly.entity_id
_entity_poly.type
_entity_poly.pdbx_seq_one_letter_code
_entity_poly.pdbx_strand_id
1 'polypeptide(L)'
;MRTPICRLIMLLFVFLAVSCGSDVEMDSNLPDPPPPPGQNPSAPQDADNDGVADTDDQCPETPAGENTDENGCSTSQKDSDNDGVNDADDQCPDTPDGTTVDDNGCEEGNDDGDGDGVPNEDDQCPNTPESEQVDENGCSDSQNTADADGDGVPDANDDCPNTPEGEEVDENGCSDSQNTADADGDGVPDNDDDCPNTPEDEEVDENGCSDSQNTTDTDGDGVPDSEDDCPNTPEGEDVDESGCSDSQNISDADGDGVEDDNDDCPDTPEGEEVDENGCSDSQNTEDADGDGVEDDDDDCPDTPEGEEVDENGCSESQKDDDDDGVFNSEDECPDTPEGEEADEQGCSDSQKDSDGDGVNDSEDDCPDTPEGQETDENGCSDSQKDSDGDGVNDADDQCPDTPLDSEVNEEGCIEEARTFVPDDGFEQALIDLGYDDVLDDYVLTKSIENIRDLKLFGSPSEPIYIENLEGIRDFKSLWYLSMHHITGVINFILNEAPALDHLQILELRDVEITEPYTINNFPNLHSLSIWGDELNLLPSQVTGNNNLRNVEMKGLGETTYIFGNPSLTVIRVHGNVSEVVIENNPRLGTIYISGDEEKHSLFGNIKIKDNLSLKTLNMGRAEIKSLELSEIENVERLLLHTFHNDFSLINLSPFKSLKTLSIIDALYENLSELNISENTELEELYLYYTEFNQLNISFNTKLERLILSDHKVQCIQVNQDQLDAIATTWFTDPPVIYSLNCN
;
A
#
# COMPACT_ATOMS: atom_id res chain seq x y z
N MET A 1 -59.22 60.81 15.17
CA MET A 1 -59.51 60.48 13.76
C MET A 1 -58.57 59.35 13.38
N ARG A 2 -59.12 58.18 13.01
CA ARG A 2 -58.85 57.44 11.75
C ARG A 2 -57.36 57.12 11.54
N THR A 3 -56.88 55.88 11.45
CA THR A 3 -57.43 54.57 11.04
C THR A 3 -56.39 53.50 11.39
N PRO A 4 -56.76 52.22 11.60
CA PRO A 4 -55.83 51.19 12.08
C PRO A 4 -55.01 50.58 10.93
N ILE A 5 -53.69 50.55 11.09
CA ILE A 5 -52.77 49.74 10.30
C ILE A 5 -52.92 48.30 10.79
N CYS A 6 -53.84 47.57 10.19
CA CYS A 6 -54.11 46.15 10.47
C CYS A 6 -53.77 45.29 9.25
N ARG A 7 -52.63 45.57 8.60
CA ARG A 7 -52.19 44.92 7.35
C ARG A 7 -50.73 44.43 7.37
N LEU A 8 -50.17 44.18 8.56
CA LEU A 8 -48.77 43.74 8.72
C LEU A 8 -48.63 42.45 9.55
N ILE A 9 -49.65 41.56 9.52
CA ILE A 9 -49.65 40.29 10.29
C ILE A 9 -49.85 39.06 9.38
N MET A 10 -49.84 39.23 8.05
CA MET A 10 -49.93 38.11 7.09
C MET A 10 -48.73 38.04 6.13
N LEU A 11 -47.62 38.69 6.49
CA LEU A 11 -46.35 38.59 5.76
C LEU A 11 -45.43 37.48 6.32
N LEU A 12 -45.74 36.92 7.49
CA LEU A 12 -44.85 35.97 8.17
C LEU A 12 -45.08 34.49 7.82
N PHE A 13 -46.24 34.10 7.29
CA PHE A 13 -46.57 32.67 7.13
C PHE A 13 -46.18 32.06 5.77
N VAL A 14 -45.91 32.87 4.75
CA VAL A 14 -45.45 32.37 3.43
C VAL A 14 -43.92 32.40 3.32
N PHE A 15 -43.25 33.34 4.00
CA PHE A 15 -41.79 33.42 4.01
C PHE A 15 -41.11 32.34 4.87
N LEU A 16 -41.78 31.83 5.92
CA LEU A 16 -41.20 30.83 6.83
C LEU A 16 -41.20 29.39 6.27
N ALA A 17 -41.92 29.10 5.17
CA ALA A 17 -42.03 27.73 4.66
C ALA A 17 -41.19 27.44 3.40
N VAL A 18 -40.56 28.44 2.77
CA VAL A 18 -39.68 28.23 1.61
C VAL A 18 -38.32 28.94 1.72
N SER A 19 -38.09 29.71 2.78
CA SER A 19 -36.80 30.38 3.06
C SER A 19 -36.15 29.96 4.38
N CYS A 20 -36.72 29.00 5.11
CA CYS A 20 -35.85 28.14 5.92
C CYS A 20 -35.30 27.12 4.93
N GLY A 21 -33.98 27.13 4.72
CA GLY A 21 -33.33 25.84 4.62
C GLY A 21 -33.89 25.02 5.76
N SER A 22 -34.69 24.01 5.44
CA SER A 22 -34.49 22.78 6.19
C SER A 22 -33.01 22.57 6.02
N ASP A 23 -32.29 22.58 7.13
CA ASP A 23 -31.06 21.82 7.20
C ASP A 23 -31.30 20.60 6.31
N VAL A 24 -30.46 20.44 5.30
CA VAL A 24 -30.12 19.07 4.99
C VAL A 24 -29.48 18.62 6.29
N GLU A 25 -30.31 18.09 7.21
CA GLU A 25 -29.94 16.85 7.84
C GLU A 25 -29.47 16.02 6.67
N MET A 26 -28.14 15.96 6.51
CA MET A 26 -27.53 14.78 5.94
C MET A 26 -28.29 13.64 6.59
N ASP A 27 -28.91 12.80 5.77
CA ASP A 27 -29.63 11.65 6.26
C ASP A 27 -28.81 10.97 7.35
N SER A 28 -29.20 11.19 8.59
CA SER A 28 -28.57 10.64 9.79
C SER A 28 -29.15 9.26 10.10
N ASN A 29 -29.85 8.63 9.14
CA ASN A 29 -30.22 7.22 9.22
C ASN A 29 -29.25 6.33 8.45
N LEU A 30 -27.95 6.50 8.71
CA LEU A 30 -27.15 5.29 8.89
C LEU A 30 -27.53 4.74 10.27
N PRO A 31 -27.81 3.43 10.41
CA PRO A 31 -28.19 2.86 11.70
C PRO A 31 -27.10 3.16 12.74
N ASP A 32 -27.48 3.71 13.89
CA ASP A 32 -26.60 3.84 15.05
C ASP A 32 -25.97 2.46 15.35
N PRO A 33 -24.65 2.36 15.57
CA PRO A 33 -24.08 1.17 16.20
C PRO A 33 -24.73 1.01 17.59
N PRO A 34 -24.99 -0.23 18.02
CA PRO A 34 -25.73 -0.50 19.24
C PRO A 34 -25.06 0.14 20.47
N PRO A 35 -25.84 0.60 21.47
CA PRO A 35 -25.28 1.23 22.67
C PRO A 35 -24.42 0.23 23.47
N PRO A 36 -23.35 0.70 24.14
CA PRO A 36 -22.49 -0.17 24.93
C PRO A 36 -23.30 -0.85 26.04
N PRO A 37 -23.15 -2.17 26.26
CA PRO A 37 -23.84 -2.88 27.31
C PRO A 37 -23.49 -2.32 28.68
N GLY A 38 -24.52 -2.08 29.49
CA GLY A 38 -24.38 -1.70 30.89
C GLY A 38 -23.60 -2.74 31.70
N GLN A 39 -22.94 -2.24 32.75
CA GLN A 39 -21.99 -2.93 33.61
C GLN A 39 -22.33 -4.39 34.02
N ASN A 40 -21.34 -5.26 33.71
CA ASN A 40 -20.92 -6.54 34.31
C ASN A 40 -21.79 -7.81 34.06
N PRO A 41 -21.20 -8.86 33.47
CA PRO A 41 -20.29 -9.77 34.17
C PRO A 41 -18.85 -9.69 33.62
N SER A 42 -17.87 -10.22 34.36
CA SER A 42 -16.45 -10.24 33.98
C SER A 42 -16.26 -10.44 32.48
N ALA A 43 -15.40 -9.60 31.88
CA ALA A 43 -14.88 -9.84 30.54
C ALA A 43 -14.44 -11.32 30.42
N PRO A 44 -14.67 -11.96 29.27
CA PRO A 44 -13.97 -13.20 28.95
C PRO A 44 -12.48 -12.98 29.19
N GLN A 45 -11.84 -13.97 29.79
CA GLN A 45 -10.40 -13.95 29.91
C GLN A 45 -9.83 -14.17 28.50
N ASP A 46 -8.80 -13.41 28.18
CA ASP A 46 -8.07 -13.36 26.92
C ASP A 46 -6.62 -13.25 27.38
N ALA A 47 -5.92 -14.39 27.37
CA ALA A 47 -4.68 -14.61 28.11
C ALA A 47 -3.47 -13.96 27.42
N ASP A 48 -3.46 -13.93 26.09
CA ASP A 48 -2.43 -13.36 25.23
C ASP A 48 -2.83 -12.00 24.62
N ASN A 49 -4.09 -11.57 24.79
CA ASN A 49 -4.62 -10.28 24.32
C ASN A 49 -4.57 -10.11 22.79
N ASP A 50 -4.67 -11.22 22.07
CA ASP A 50 -4.69 -11.23 20.61
C ASP A 50 -6.05 -10.75 20.03
N GLY A 51 -7.07 -10.61 20.90
CA GLY A 51 -8.41 -10.14 20.56
C GLY A 51 -9.47 -11.24 20.48
N VAL A 52 -9.10 -12.50 20.73
CA VAL A 52 -9.96 -13.67 20.81
C VAL A 52 -9.99 -14.18 22.26
N ALA A 53 -11.19 -14.43 22.80
CA ALA A 53 -11.28 -14.88 24.19
C ALA A 53 -10.79 -16.33 24.34
N ASP A 54 -10.17 -16.70 25.48
CA ASP A 54 -9.65 -18.06 25.80
C ASP A 54 -10.63 -19.21 25.50
N THR A 55 -11.93 -18.95 25.48
CA THR A 55 -12.97 -19.96 25.23
C THR A 55 -13.22 -20.24 23.74
N ASP A 56 -12.83 -19.30 22.88
CA ASP A 56 -13.00 -19.31 21.43
C ASP A 56 -11.64 -19.32 20.70
N ASP A 57 -10.54 -19.10 21.44
CA ASP A 57 -9.15 -19.14 20.98
C ASP A 57 -8.62 -20.59 20.84
N GLN A 58 -8.09 -20.90 19.66
CA GLN A 58 -7.51 -22.19 19.29
C GLN A 58 -5.98 -22.20 19.36
N CYS A 59 -5.36 -21.02 19.46
CA CYS A 59 -3.91 -20.81 19.51
C CYS A 59 -3.53 -20.04 20.79
N PRO A 60 -3.69 -20.66 21.97
CA PRO A 60 -3.32 -20.01 23.22
C PRO A 60 -1.81 -19.72 23.21
N GLU A 61 -1.43 -18.47 23.51
CA GLU A 61 -0.07 -17.91 23.48
C GLU A 61 0.36 -17.31 22.11
N THR A 62 -0.56 -16.67 21.39
CA THR A 62 -0.17 -15.94 20.17
C THR A 62 0.77 -14.77 20.47
N PRO A 63 1.92 -14.64 19.76
CA PRO A 63 2.88 -13.58 20.01
C PRO A 63 2.27 -12.17 19.91
N ALA A 64 2.62 -11.31 20.87
CA ALA A 64 2.04 -9.98 20.99
C ALA A 64 2.40 -9.10 19.78
N GLY A 65 1.38 -8.54 19.12
CA GLY A 65 1.53 -7.65 17.96
C GLY A 65 1.35 -8.32 16.60
N GLU A 66 1.22 -9.64 16.55
CA GLU A 66 0.86 -10.36 15.33
C GLU A 66 -0.64 -10.22 15.02
N ASN A 67 -1.00 -10.19 13.74
CA ASN A 67 -2.40 -10.16 13.33
C ASN A 67 -2.97 -11.58 13.37
N THR A 68 -4.06 -11.79 14.11
CA THR A 68 -4.68 -13.10 14.26
C THR A 68 -5.95 -13.25 13.44
N ASP A 69 -6.29 -14.50 13.12
CA ASP A 69 -7.55 -14.81 12.46
C ASP A 69 -8.73 -14.97 13.43
N GLU A 70 -9.89 -15.40 12.94
CA GLU A 70 -11.10 -15.53 13.78
C GLU A 70 -11.01 -16.60 14.88
N ASN A 71 -9.96 -17.42 14.89
CA ASN A 71 -9.68 -18.45 15.89
C ASN A 71 -8.50 -18.10 16.80
N GLY A 72 -7.92 -16.91 16.67
CA GLY A 72 -6.81 -16.43 17.48
C GLY A 72 -5.43 -16.81 16.95
N CYS A 73 -5.33 -17.51 15.82
CA CYS A 73 -4.05 -17.95 15.30
C CYS A 73 -3.41 -16.89 14.40
N SER A 74 -2.14 -16.57 14.66
CA SER A 74 -1.29 -15.83 13.72
C SER A 74 -0.70 -16.77 12.64
N THR A 75 -0.06 -16.19 11.63
CA THR A 75 0.56 -16.96 10.54
C THR A 75 1.73 -17.83 11.02
N SER A 76 2.46 -17.40 12.04
CA SER A 76 3.61 -18.13 12.62
C SER A 76 3.20 -19.40 13.38
N GLN A 77 1.90 -19.58 13.66
CA GLN A 77 1.36 -20.71 14.41
C GLN A 77 0.49 -21.65 13.57
N LYS A 78 0.31 -21.35 12.27
CA LYS A 78 -0.46 -22.21 11.37
C LYS A 78 0.47 -23.24 10.75
N ASP A 79 0.03 -24.48 10.78
CA ASP A 79 0.68 -25.63 10.16
C ASP A 79 -0.45 -26.45 9.53
N SER A 80 -0.64 -26.27 8.23
CA SER A 80 -1.81 -26.70 7.48
C SER A 80 -1.86 -28.20 7.26
N ASP A 81 -0.70 -28.87 7.16
CA ASP A 81 -0.57 -30.29 6.88
C ASP A 81 -0.05 -31.13 8.07
N ASN A 82 0.37 -30.46 9.16
CA ASN A 82 0.82 -31.00 10.45
C ASN A 82 2.13 -31.80 10.36
N ASP A 83 3.04 -31.40 9.47
CA ASP A 83 4.35 -32.04 9.34
C ASP A 83 5.39 -31.56 10.37
N GLY A 84 5.10 -30.45 11.07
CA GLY A 84 5.95 -29.87 12.11
C GLY A 84 6.62 -28.55 11.73
N VAL A 85 6.46 -28.07 10.49
CA VAL A 85 6.90 -26.75 10.02
C VAL A 85 5.68 -25.84 9.83
N ASN A 86 5.78 -24.56 10.18
CA ASN A 86 4.63 -23.65 10.05
C ASN A 86 4.48 -23.17 8.59
N ASP A 87 3.26 -22.86 8.16
CA ASP A 87 2.87 -22.44 6.80
C ASP A 87 3.76 -21.32 6.20
N ALA A 88 4.44 -20.51 7.03
CA ALA A 88 5.30 -19.43 6.55
C ALA A 88 6.73 -19.89 6.25
N ASP A 89 7.18 -20.95 6.93
CA ASP A 89 8.51 -21.56 6.78
C ASP A 89 8.45 -22.87 5.98
N ASP A 90 7.24 -23.39 5.73
CA ASP A 90 6.95 -24.63 5.01
C ASP A 90 6.93 -24.40 3.48
N GLN A 91 7.93 -24.97 2.81
CA GLN A 91 8.10 -24.95 1.35
C GLN A 91 7.34 -26.09 0.65
N CYS A 92 6.77 -27.03 1.41
CA CYS A 92 6.07 -28.21 0.92
C CYS A 92 4.66 -28.34 1.57
N PRO A 93 3.71 -27.44 1.26
CA PRO A 93 2.44 -27.23 2.00
C PRO A 93 1.34 -28.32 1.85
N ASP A 94 1.71 -29.55 1.50
CA ASP A 94 0.83 -30.71 1.35
C ASP A 94 1.53 -32.03 1.78
N THR A 95 2.53 -31.92 2.65
CA THR A 95 3.33 -33.03 3.13
C THR A 95 2.46 -34.02 3.93
N PRO A 96 2.44 -35.32 3.57
CA PRO A 96 1.52 -36.26 4.19
C PRO A 96 1.78 -36.54 5.69
N ASP A 97 0.86 -36.10 6.57
CA ASP A 97 0.83 -36.38 8.03
C ASP A 97 1.60 -37.66 8.47
N GLY A 98 2.76 -37.43 9.10
CA GLY A 98 3.66 -38.47 9.63
C GLY A 98 4.87 -38.82 8.75
N THR A 99 5.11 -38.11 7.64
CA THR A 99 6.40 -38.06 6.94
C THR A 99 7.45 -37.36 7.80
N THR A 100 8.71 -37.80 7.68
CA THR A 100 9.85 -37.07 8.24
C THR A 100 10.28 -36.04 7.23
N VAL A 101 10.21 -34.77 7.63
CA VAL A 101 10.56 -33.62 6.82
C VAL A 101 11.83 -32.97 7.35
N ASP A 102 12.51 -32.22 6.49
CA ASP A 102 13.61 -31.34 6.88
C ASP A 102 13.09 -30.03 7.50
N ASP A 103 13.99 -29.09 7.75
CA ASP A 103 13.63 -27.80 8.38
C ASP A 103 12.75 -26.90 7.47
N ASN A 104 12.56 -27.26 6.19
CA ASN A 104 11.71 -26.55 5.24
C ASN A 104 10.36 -27.26 4.98
N GLY A 105 10.04 -28.33 5.70
CA GLY A 105 8.78 -29.08 5.51
C GLY A 105 8.83 -30.11 4.38
N CYS A 106 10.01 -30.37 3.79
CA CYS A 106 10.14 -31.21 2.59
C CYS A 106 10.72 -32.61 2.88
N GLU A 107 10.29 -33.62 2.11
CA GLU A 107 10.90 -34.96 2.08
C GLU A 107 12.15 -34.94 1.19
N GLU A 108 13.26 -35.54 1.64
CA GLU A 108 14.56 -35.59 0.92
C GLU A 108 14.40 -35.71 -0.62
N GLY A 109 14.86 -34.69 -1.35
CA GLY A 109 14.86 -34.65 -2.82
C GLY A 109 13.68 -33.92 -3.46
N ASN A 110 12.76 -33.34 -2.69
CA ASN A 110 11.63 -32.56 -3.21
C ASN A 110 11.72 -31.06 -2.93
N ASP A 111 12.91 -30.56 -2.60
CA ASP A 111 13.13 -29.13 -2.36
C ASP A 111 12.89 -28.36 -3.66
N ASP A 112 12.02 -27.37 -3.60
CA ASP A 112 11.64 -26.47 -4.69
C ASP A 112 11.94 -25.04 -4.23
N GLY A 113 13.18 -24.61 -4.50
CA GLY A 113 13.78 -23.44 -3.85
C GLY A 113 13.16 -22.10 -4.23
N ASP A 114 12.43 -22.03 -5.35
CA ASP A 114 11.69 -20.84 -5.78
C ASP A 114 10.17 -21.02 -5.81
N GLY A 115 9.68 -22.24 -5.50
CA GLY A 115 8.27 -22.54 -5.28
C GLY A 115 7.44 -22.53 -6.57
N ASP A 116 8.07 -22.79 -7.72
CA ASP A 116 7.42 -22.75 -9.03
C ASP A 116 6.70 -24.06 -9.41
N GLY A 117 6.93 -25.12 -8.62
CA GLY A 117 6.37 -26.46 -8.77
C GLY A 117 7.31 -27.48 -9.41
N VAL A 118 8.57 -27.14 -9.68
CA VAL A 118 9.61 -28.03 -10.23
C VAL A 118 10.73 -28.21 -9.19
N PRO A 119 11.04 -29.45 -8.74
CA PRO A 119 12.13 -29.68 -7.79
C PRO A 119 13.48 -29.19 -8.32
N ASN A 120 14.34 -28.70 -7.43
CA ASN A 120 15.66 -28.14 -7.74
C ASN A 120 16.53 -29.06 -8.63
N GLU A 121 16.37 -30.39 -8.56
CA GLU A 121 17.12 -31.33 -9.40
C GLU A 121 16.69 -31.36 -10.88
N ASP A 122 15.45 -30.93 -11.15
CA ASP A 122 14.82 -30.90 -12.48
C ASP A 122 14.64 -29.45 -13.01
N ASP A 123 14.94 -28.44 -12.19
CA ASP A 123 14.75 -27.02 -12.51
C ASP A 123 15.99 -26.39 -13.20
N GLN A 124 15.78 -25.85 -14.40
CA GLN A 124 16.81 -25.13 -15.19
C GLN A 124 16.82 -23.62 -14.92
N CYS A 125 15.82 -23.13 -14.18
CA CYS A 125 15.56 -21.73 -13.89
C CYS A 125 15.35 -21.51 -12.38
N PRO A 126 16.38 -21.71 -11.52
CA PRO A 126 16.29 -21.75 -10.04
C PRO A 126 15.97 -20.42 -9.33
N ASN A 127 15.37 -19.45 -10.02
CA ASN A 127 14.95 -18.14 -9.51
C ASN A 127 13.71 -17.62 -10.28
N THR A 128 12.77 -18.50 -10.58
CA THR A 128 11.55 -18.18 -11.28
C THR A 128 10.67 -17.24 -10.44
N PRO A 129 10.26 -16.08 -10.99
CA PRO A 129 9.43 -15.16 -10.26
C PRO A 129 8.11 -15.79 -9.81
N GLU A 130 7.85 -15.69 -8.51
CA GLU A 130 6.66 -16.23 -7.85
C GLU A 130 5.35 -15.85 -8.60
N SER A 131 4.46 -16.84 -8.79
CA SER A 131 3.17 -16.74 -9.51
C SER A 131 3.22 -16.70 -11.05
N GLU A 132 4.39 -16.81 -11.67
CA GLU A 132 4.46 -17.07 -13.11
C GLU A 132 4.17 -18.54 -13.44
N GLN A 133 3.68 -18.82 -14.65
CA GLN A 133 3.48 -20.20 -15.08
C GLN A 133 4.76 -20.67 -15.74
N VAL A 134 5.28 -21.79 -15.25
CA VAL A 134 6.52 -22.38 -15.73
C VAL A 134 6.27 -23.54 -16.67
N ASP A 135 7.25 -23.83 -17.51
CA ASP A 135 7.26 -25.01 -18.35
C ASP A 135 7.81 -26.25 -17.61
N GLU A 136 8.16 -27.30 -18.34
CA GLU A 136 8.62 -28.56 -17.73
C GLU A 136 10.04 -28.50 -17.14
N ASN A 137 10.74 -27.38 -17.34
CA ASN A 137 12.10 -27.13 -16.86
C ASN A 137 12.16 -26.01 -15.81
N GLY A 138 11.03 -25.63 -15.22
CA GLY A 138 10.94 -24.54 -14.23
C GLY A 138 11.07 -23.14 -14.83
N CYS A 139 11.10 -22.96 -16.16
CA CYS A 139 11.30 -21.65 -16.75
C CYS A 139 9.99 -20.92 -17.06
N SER A 140 9.87 -19.65 -16.66
CA SER A 140 8.71 -18.82 -16.99
C SER A 140 8.77 -18.22 -18.41
N ASP A 141 7.62 -17.75 -18.92
CA ASP A 141 7.58 -16.98 -20.18
C ASP A 141 8.50 -15.73 -20.14
N SER A 142 8.73 -15.13 -18.96
CA SER A 142 9.55 -13.92 -18.82
C SER A 142 11.04 -14.24 -18.83
N GLN A 143 11.46 -15.33 -18.19
CA GLN A 143 12.84 -15.83 -18.27
C GLN A 143 13.17 -16.38 -19.65
N ASN A 144 12.22 -17.06 -20.31
CA ASN A 144 12.33 -17.51 -21.70
C ASN A 144 12.40 -16.36 -22.73
N THR A 145 12.20 -15.11 -22.31
CA THR A 145 12.28 -13.91 -23.17
C THR A 145 13.22 -12.83 -22.66
N ALA A 146 13.92 -13.09 -21.55
CA ALA A 146 15.03 -12.26 -21.09
C ALA A 146 16.18 -12.40 -22.09
N ASP A 147 16.80 -11.28 -22.45
CA ASP A 147 17.81 -11.14 -23.50
C ASP A 147 18.70 -9.97 -23.02
N ALA A 148 19.73 -10.33 -22.26
CA ALA A 148 20.50 -9.44 -21.40
C ALA A 148 21.38 -8.47 -22.18
N ASP A 149 21.91 -8.92 -23.32
CA ASP A 149 22.68 -8.07 -24.23
C ASP A 149 21.81 -7.43 -25.34
N GLY A 150 20.56 -7.87 -25.48
CA GLY A 150 19.53 -7.26 -26.29
C GLY A 150 19.69 -7.53 -27.79
N ASP A 151 20.32 -8.63 -28.14
CA ASP A 151 20.66 -8.99 -29.52
C ASP A 151 19.50 -9.67 -30.28
N GLY A 152 18.47 -10.10 -29.55
CA GLY A 152 17.27 -10.76 -30.05
C GLY A 152 17.18 -12.26 -29.75
N VAL A 153 18.15 -12.86 -29.06
CA VAL A 153 18.17 -14.26 -28.62
C VAL A 153 18.03 -14.31 -27.10
N PRO A 154 17.06 -15.07 -26.54
CA PRO A 154 16.89 -15.10 -25.09
C PRO A 154 18.09 -15.74 -24.37
N ASP A 155 18.43 -15.24 -23.18
CA ASP A 155 19.57 -15.65 -22.35
C ASP A 155 19.69 -17.17 -22.20
N ALA A 156 18.56 -17.86 -22.02
CA ALA A 156 18.52 -19.32 -21.88
C ALA A 156 18.98 -20.09 -23.14
N ASN A 157 19.06 -19.42 -24.29
CA ASN A 157 19.46 -19.96 -25.59
C ASN A 157 20.56 -19.12 -26.28
N ASP A 158 21.22 -18.22 -25.54
CA ASP A 158 22.25 -17.33 -26.06
C ASP A 158 23.64 -17.86 -25.66
N ASP A 159 24.38 -18.39 -26.65
CA ASP A 159 25.73 -18.91 -26.49
C ASP A 159 26.77 -17.77 -26.37
N CYS A 160 26.37 -16.55 -26.71
CA CYS A 160 27.21 -15.36 -26.79
C CYS A 160 26.65 -14.20 -25.94
N PRO A 161 26.61 -14.33 -24.60
CA PRO A 161 25.87 -13.45 -23.67
C PRO A 161 26.42 -12.00 -23.52
N ASN A 162 27.27 -11.55 -24.43
CA ASN A 162 27.87 -10.21 -24.46
C ASN A 162 27.99 -9.67 -25.90
N THR A 163 27.05 -10.00 -26.76
CA THR A 163 27.02 -9.56 -28.14
C THR A 163 26.90 -8.03 -28.24
N PRO A 164 27.82 -7.36 -28.97
CA PRO A 164 27.80 -5.90 -29.04
C PRO A 164 26.50 -5.33 -29.63
N GLU A 165 25.89 -4.39 -28.89
CA GLU A 165 24.60 -3.77 -29.22
C GLU A 165 24.52 -3.26 -30.68
N GLY A 166 23.56 -3.82 -31.43
CA GLY A 166 23.20 -3.37 -32.78
C GLY A 166 23.89 -4.12 -33.93
N GLU A 167 24.61 -5.20 -33.63
CA GLU A 167 25.06 -6.16 -34.64
C GLU A 167 23.93 -7.15 -34.99
N GLU A 168 23.94 -7.69 -36.22
CA GLU A 168 23.00 -8.76 -36.57
C GLU A 168 23.61 -10.09 -36.13
N VAL A 169 22.83 -10.88 -35.41
CA VAL A 169 23.25 -12.16 -34.80
C VAL A 169 22.58 -13.35 -35.47
N ASP A 170 23.15 -14.53 -35.29
CA ASP A 170 22.60 -15.79 -35.75
C ASP A 170 21.57 -16.39 -34.76
N GLU A 171 21.27 -17.68 -34.88
CA GLU A 171 20.22 -18.32 -34.06
C GLU A 171 20.66 -18.64 -32.62
N ASN A 172 21.95 -18.47 -32.31
CA ASN A 172 22.56 -18.75 -31.01
C ASN A 172 23.06 -17.47 -30.32
N GLY A 173 22.71 -16.29 -30.83
CA GLY A 173 23.08 -14.99 -30.23
C GLY A 173 24.48 -14.49 -30.62
N CYS A 174 25.16 -15.13 -31.57
CA CYS A 174 26.51 -14.71 -31.94
C CYS A 174 26.51 -13.77 -33.15
N SER A 175 27.24 -12.65 -33.07
CA SER A 175 27.37 -11.71 -34.19
C SER A 175 28.44 -12.10 -35.19
N ASP A 176 28.36 -11.58 -36.42
CA ASP A 176 29.42 -11.71 -37.43
C ASP A 176 30.81 -11.30 -36.90
N SER A 177 30.91 -10.39 -35.92
CA SER A 177 32.20 -9.93 -35.38
C SER A 177 32.75 -10.82 -34.27
N GLN A 178 31.89 -11.50 -33.51
CA GLN A 178 32.28 -12.56 -32.58
C GLN A 178 32.60 -13.84 -33.33
N ASN A 179 31.78 -14.21 -34.32
CA ASN A 179 32.01 -15.32 -35.25
C ASN A 179 33.20 -15.11 -36.21
N THR A 180 33.92 -14.00 -36.10
CA THR A 180 35.16 -13.74 -36.86
C THR A 180 36.28 -13.16 -36.03
N ALA A 181 36.10 -13.08 -34.70
CA ALA A 181 37.20 -12.87 -33.77
C ALA A 181 38.08 -14.12 -33.84
N ASP A 182 39.38 -13.95 -33.92
CA ASP A 182 40.37 -15.01 -34.11
C ASP A 182 41.62 -14.50 -33.37
N ALA A 183 41.71 -14.90 -32.10
CA ALA A 183 42.54 -14.30 -31.08
C ALA A 183 44.03 -14.61 -31.28
N ASP A 184 44.33 -15.82 -31.77
CA ASP A 184 45.69 -16.23 -32.12
C ASP A 184 46.03 -15.96 -33.60
N GLY A 185 45.03 -15.68 -34.43
CA GLY A 185 45.16 -15.17 -35.78
C GLY A 185 45.44 -16.25 -36.82
N ASP A 186 45.07 -17.49 -36.55
CA ASP A 186 45.36 -18.66 -37.40
C ASP A 186 44.40 -18.82 -38.60
N GLY A 187 43.27 -18.10 -38.56
CA GLY A 187 42.25 -18.06 -39.59
C GLY A 187 40.94 -18.77 -39.24
N VAL A 188 40.82 -19.39 -38.06
CA VAL A 188 39.57 -19.97 -37.53
C VAL A 188 39.02 -19.08 -36.41
N PRO A 189 37.72 -18.74 -36.43
CA PRO A 189 37.15 -17.88 -35.40
C PRO A 189 37.13 -18.52 -34.01
N ASP A 190 37.35 -17.73 -32.96
CA ASP A 190 37.45 -18.11 -31.55
C ASP A 190 36.32 -19.02 -31.06
N ASN A 191 35.09 -18.83 -31.57
CA ASN A 191 33.93 -19.63 -31.21
C ASN A 191 33.90 -21.02 -31.86
N ASP A 192 34.68 -21.21 -32.94
CA ASP A 192 34.83 -22.44 -33.72
C ASP A 192 36.28 -22.99 -33.66
N ASP A 193 37.15 -22.37 -32.84
CA ASP A 193 38.57 -22.71 -32.70
C ASP A 193 38.79 -23.54 -31.43
N ASP A 194 38.96 -24.84 -31.63
CA ASP A 194 39.24 -25.82 -30.57
C ASP A 194 40.67 -25.66 -30.03
N CYS A 195 41.53 -24.92 -30.73
CA CYS A 195 42.95 -24.75 -30.46
C CYS A 195 43.33 -23.27 -30.30
N PRO A 196 42.86 -22.57 -29.23
CA PRO A 196 42.92 -21.10 -29.10
C PRO A 196 44.33 -20.48 -28.88
N ASN A 197 45.41 -21.24 -29.13
CA ASN A 197 46.80 -20.80 -29.05
C ASN A 197 47.66 -21.42 -30.16
N THR A 198 47.11 -21.61 -31.35
CA THR A 198 47.82 -22.11 -32.51
C THR A 198 49.02 -21.21 -32.87
N PRO A 199 50.23 -21.78 -33.03
CA PRO A 199 51.42 -20.99 -33.32
C PRO A 199 51.32 -20.21 -34.65
N GLU A 200 51.58 -18.90 -34.57
CA GLU A 200 51.55 -17.96 -35.70
C GLU A 200 52.39 -18.45 -36.91
N ASP A 201 51.79 -18.42 -38.11
CA ASP A 201 52.33 -18.86 -39.43
C ASP A 201 52.28 -20.39 -39.74
N GLU A 202 51.60 -21.21 -38.93
CA GLU A 202 51.29 -22.61 -39.29
C GLU A 202 49.97 -22.71 -40.08
N GLU A 203 49.84 -23.71 -40.97
CA GLU A 203 48.60 -23.91 -41.72
C GLU A 203 47.70 -24.83 -40.88
N VAL A 204 46.51 -24.35 -40.57
CA VAL A 204 45.52 -25.00 -39.71
C VAL A 204 44.44 -25.69 -40.52
N ASP A 205 43.78 -26.67 -39.92
CA ASP A 205 42.60 -27.29 -40.50
C ASP A 205 41.31 -26.56 -40.12
N GLU A 206 40.16 -27.22 -40.21
CA GLU A 206 38.86 -26.53 -40.12
C GLU A 206 38.44 -26.15 -38.69
N ASN A 207 39.14 -26.64 -37.66
CA ASN A 207 38.87 -26.38 -36.24
C ASN A 207 39.97 -25.54 -35.57
N GLY A 208 40.82 -24.86 -36.35
CA GLY A 208 41.91 -24.00 -35.85
C GLY A 208 43.18 -24.76 -35.47
N CYS A 209 43.15 -26.07 -35.42
CA CYS A 209 44.35 -26.82 -35.06
C CYS A 209 45.33 -26.98 -36.25
N SER A 210 46.61 -26.70 -36.01
CA SER A 210 47.67 -26.97 -37.01
C SER A 210 48.06 -28.44 -37.08
N ASP A 211 48.67 -28.88 -38.19
CA ASP A 211 49.25 -30.23 -38.32
C ASP A 211 50.19 -30.57 -37.13
N SER A 212 50.81 -29.57 -36.49
CA SER A 212 51.67 -29.79 -35.32
C SER A 212 50.87 -30.04 -34.05
N GLN A 213 49.71 -29.43 -33.86
CA GLN A 213 48.81 -29.70 -32.73
C GLN A 213 48.01 -31.00 -32.96
N ASN A 214 47.46 -31.22 -34.16
CA ASN A 214 46.71 -32.44 -34.50
C ASN A 214 47.56 -33.70 -34.69
N THR A 215 48.87 -33.60 -34.48
CA THR A 215 49.76 -34.77 -34.39
C THR A 215 50.60 -34.76 -33.14
N THR A 216 50.37 -33.80 -32.24
CA THR A 216 50.86 -33.89 -30.88
C THR A 216 49.85 -34.76 -30.14
N ASP A 217 50.34 -35.92 -29.79
CA ASP A 217 49.68 -36.96 -29.04
C ASP A 217 50.65 -37.19 -27.88
N THR A 218 50.41 -36.44 -26.81
CA THR A 218 51.35 -36.17 -25.73
C THR A 218 51.62 -37.44 -24.93
N ASP A 219 50.62 -38.31 -24.79
CA ASP A 219 50.74 -39.62 -24.14
C ASP A 219 50.99 -40.78 -25.13
N GLY A 220 50.73 -40.59 -26.42
CA GLY A 220 51.12 -41.47 -27.51
C GLY A 220 50.12 -42.61 -27.76
N ASP A 221 48.88 -42.49 -27.33
CA ASP A 221 47.87 -43.55 -27.38
C ASP A 221 47.26 -43.75 -28.79
N GLY A 222 47.49 -42.79 -29.68
CA GLY A 222 47.03 -42.78 -31.06
C GLY A 222 45.88 -41.82 -31.36
N VAL A 223 45.33 -41.13 -30.36
CA VAL A 223 44.39 -40.02 -30.47
C VAL A 223 45.14 -38.70 -30.21
N PRO A 224 45.11 -37.72 -31.12
CA PRO A 224 45.81 -36.44 -30.90
C PRO A 224 45.21 -35.66 -29.73
N ASP A 225 46.04 -34.89 -29.01
CA ASP A 225 45.64 -34.13 -27.80
C ASP A 225 44.37 -33.27 -27.95
N SER A 226 44.10 -32.79 -29.17
CA SER A 226 42.92 -31.96 -29.49
C SER A 226 41.61 -32.74 -29.57
N GLU A 227 41.68 -34.06 -29.74
CA GLU A 227 40.53 -34.98 -29.79
C GLU A 227 40.55 -36.00 -28.64
N ASP A 228 41.47 -35.84 -27.67
CA ASP A 228 41.70 -36.77 -26.58
C ASP A 228 41.10 -36.23 -25.26
N ASP A 229 40.00 -36.84 -24.83
CA ASP A 229 39.32 -36.53 -23.56
C ASP A 229 40.07 -37.10 -22.35
N CYS A 230 41.03 -38.01 -22.58
CA CYS A 230 41.81 -38.74 -21.59
C CYS A 230 43.33 -38.55 -21.79
N PRO A 231 43.86 -37.33 -21.55
CA PRO A 231 45.19 -36.88 -22.03
C PRO A 231 46.43 -37.52 -21.34
N ASN A 232 46.26 -38.66 -20.66
CA ASN A 232 47.35 -39.46 -20.08
C ASN A 232 47.11 -40.98 -20.20
N THR A 233 46.54 -41.45 -21.30
CA THR A 233 46.29 -42.87 -21.55
C THR A 233 47.59 -43.68 -21.69
N PRO A 234 47.75 -44.79 -20.93
CA PRO A 234 49.02 -45.52 -20.92
C PRO A 234 49.43 -46.11 -22.29
N GLU A 235 50.69 -45.88 -22.70
CA GLU A 235 51.21 -46.27 -24.02
C GLU A 235 51.03 -47.77 -24.33
N GLY A 236 50.16 -48.08 -25.30
CA GLY A 236 49.95 -49.42 -25.86
C GLY A 236 48.66 -50.14 -25.44
N GLU A 237 47.81 -49.47 -24.65
CA GLU A 237 46.42 -49.85 -24.40
C GLU A 237 45.57 -49.68 -25.68
N ASP A 238 44.51 -50.49 -25.85
CA ASP A 238 43.55 -50.28 -26.94
C ASP A 238 42.50 -49.26 -26.44
N VAL A 239 42.52 -48.05 -26.99
CA VAL A 239 41.65 -46.92 -26.61
C VAL A 239 40.40 -46.83 -27.48
N ASP A 240 39.35 -46.19 -26.97
CA ASP A 240 38.15 -45.89 -27.72
C ASP A 240 38.28 -44.61 -28.58
N GLU A 241 37.18 -44.14 -29.17
CA GLU A 241 37.22 -43.00 -30.12
C GLU A 241 37.48 -41.64 -29.44
N SER A 242 37.45 -41.57 -28.10
CA SER A 242 37.72 -40.37 -27.28
C SER A 242 39.10 -40.41 -26.59
N GLY A 243 39.93 -41.42 -26.88
CA GLY A 243 41.26 -41.58 -26.25
C GLY A 243 41.24 -42.33 -24.91
N CYS A 244 40.09 -42.81 -24.45
CA CYS A 244 39.99 -43.50 -23.15
C CYS A 244 40.07 -45.03 -23.30
N SER A 245 40.85 -45.70 -22.46
CA SER A 245 40.94 -47.17 -22.41
C SER A 245 40.03 -47.79 -21.34
N ASP A 246 39.70 -49.08 -21.49
CA ASP A 246 38.90 -49.83 -20.49
C ASP A 246 39.57 -49.81 -19.10
N SER A 247 40.90 -49.64 -19.01
CA SER A 247 41.66 -49.57 -17.75
C SER A 247 41.54 -48.23 -17.02
N GLN A 248 41.10 -47.18 -17.71
CA GLN A 248 40.75 -45.90 -17.09
C GLN A 248 39.26 -45.84 -16.71
N ASN A 249 38.48 -46.88 -17.02
CA ASN A 249 37.04 -47.00 -16.71
C ASN A 249 36.71 -48.14 -15.71
N ILE A 250 37.73 -48.71 -15.06
CA ILE A 250 37.63 -49.48 -13.82
C ILE A 250 38.81 -49.00 -12.98
N SER A 251 38.54 -48.14 -12.01
CA SER A 251 39.55 -47.66 -11.07
C SER A 251 39.80 -48.80 -10.06
N ASP A 252 40.84 -49.59 -10.34
CA ASP A 252 41.53 -50.60 -9.52
C ASP A 252 43.02 -50.29 -9.76
N ALA A 253 43.51 -49.26 -9.08
CA ALA A 253 44.70 -48.49 -9.40
C ALA A 253 46.00 -49.32 -9.30
N ASP A 254 46.01 -50.36 -8.47
CA ASP A 254 47.14 -51.27 -8.29
C ASP A 254 46.95 -52.66 -8.93
N GLY A 255 45.73 -52.98 -9.37
CA GLY A 255 45.40 -54.17 -10.16
C GLY A 255 45.40 -55.46 -9.35
N ASP A 256 45.16 -55.38 -8.04
CA ASP A 256 45.17 -56.53 -7.13
C ASP A 256 43.87 -57.38 -7.20
N GLY A 257 42.82 -56.82 -7.80
CA GLY A 257 41.51 -57.42 -8.00
C GLY A 257 40.40 -56.92 -7.08
N VAL A 258 40.62 -55.85 -6.32
CA VAL A 258 39.64 -55.07 -5.55
C VAL A 258 39.45 -53.69 -6.22
N GLU A 259 38.23 -53.15 -6.21
CA GLU A 259 37.92 -51.86 -6.88
C GLU A 259 38.27 -50.69 -5.94
N ASP A 260 38.83 -49.57 -6.43
CA ASP A 260 39.39 -48.45 -5.64
C ASP A 260 38.45 -47.92 -4.54
N ASP A 261 37.13 -47.84 -4.81
CA ASP A 261 36.13 -47.38 -3.83
C ASP A 261 35.97 -48.34 -2.63
N ASN A 262 36.50 -49.56 -2.75
CA ASN A 262 36.52 -50.61 -1.73
C ASN A 262 37.95 -51.15 -1.47
N ASP A 263 38.98 -50.45 -1.95
CA ASP A 263 40.38 -50.83 -1.78
C ASP A 263 41.04 -49.90 -0.75
N ASP A 264 41.34 -50.46 0.43
CA ASP A 264 41.97 -49.75 1.54
C ASP A 264 43.50 -49.63 1.35
N CYS A 265 44.08 -50.35 0.39
CA CYS A 265 45.51 -50.42 0.13
C CYS A 265 45.84 -50.16 -1.36
N PRO A 266 45.65 -48.93 -1.87
CA PRO A 266 45.63 -48.60 -3.31
C PRO A 266 46.97 -48.70 -4.06
N ASP A 267 47.99 -49.35 -3.49
CA ASP A 267 49.36 -49.50 -4.03
C ASP A 267 49.92 -50.94 -3.84
N THR A 268 49.05 -51.95 -3.83
CA THR A 268 49.37 -53.36 -3.60
C THR A 268 50.29 -53.98 -4.67
N PRO A 269 51.48 -54.50 -4.27
CA PRO A 269 52.45 -55.04 -5.23
C PRO A 269 51.91 -56.21 -6.06
N GLU A 270 51.93 -56.04 -7.38
CA GLU A 270 51.39 -56.99 -8.37
C GLU A 270 51.79 -58.47 -8.12
N GLY A 271 50.79 -59.31 -7.84
CA GLY A 271 50.89 -60.78 -7.76
C GLY A 271 51.05 -61.36 -6.34
N GLU A 272 50.97 -60.53 -5.31
CA GLU A 272 50.70 -60.97 -3.93
C GLU A 272 49.22 -61.42 -3.81
N GLU A 273 48.90 -62.30 -2.83
CA GLU A 273 47.48 -62.62 -2.57
C GLU A 273 46.95 -61.66 -1.51
N VAL A 274 45.84 -61.01 -1.83
CA VAL A 274 45.25 -59.92 -1.05
C VAL A 274 44.00 -60.39 -0.31
N ASP A 275 43.60 -59.65 0.73
CA ASP A 275 42.39 -59.94 1.50
C ASP A 275 41.14 -59.28 0.92
N GLU A 276 40.08 -59.08 1.73
CA GLU A 276 38.79 -58.59 1.22
C GLU A 276 38.74 -57.07 1.01
N ASN A 277 39.78 -56.35 1.41
CA ASN A 277 39.91 -54.89 1.33
C ASN A 277 41.14 -54.45 0.50
N GLY A 278 41.76 -55.34 -0.28
CA GLY A 278 42.84 -54.98 -1.22
C GLY A 278 44.25 -54.96 -0.63
N CYS A 279 44.48 -55.48 0.59
CA CYS A 279 45.80 -55.42 1.23
C CYS A 279 46.58 -56.75 1.15
N SER A 280 47.91 -56.69 0.90
CA SER A 280 48.82 -57.84 0.97
C SER A 280 49.62 -57.94 2.27
N ASP A 281 50.02 -59.15 2.67
CA ASP A 281 50.90 -59.43 3.83
C ASP A 281 52.21 -58.59 3.87
N SER A 282 52.59 -57.94 2.75
CA SER A 282 53.81 -57.13 2.63
C SER A 282 53.62 -55.64 2.88
N GLN A 283 52.37 -55.15 2.87
CA GLN A 283 52.02 -53.76 3.15
C GLN A 283 51.58 -53.52 4.60
N ASN A 284 51.19 -54.56 5.34
CA ASN A 284 50.98 -54.50 6.80
C ASN A 284 52.29 -54.36 7.62
N THR A 285 53.30 -53.64 7.12
CA THR A 285 54.56 -53.39 7.85
C THR A 285 55.16 -52.01 7.60
N GLU A 286 54.40 -51.05 7.09
CA GLU A 286 54.86 -49.66 7.11
C GLU A 286 54.68 -49.10 8.54
N ASP A 287 55.71 -48.35 8.95
CA ASP A 287 55.87 -47.59 10.19
C ASP A 287 56.36 -46.25 9.62
N ALA A 288 55.40 -45.49 9.08
CA ALA A 288 55.58 -44.43 8.11
C ALA A 288 56.42 -43.28 8.68
N ASP A 289 56.21 -42.98 9.96
CA ASP A 289 56.99 -41.99 10.71
C ASP A 289 58.26 -42.57 11.38
N GLY A 290 58.37 -43.90 11.46
CA GLY A 290 59.52 -44.63 11.97
C GLY A 290 59.63 -44.62 13.49
N ASP A 291 58.53 -44.40 14.20
CA ASP A 291 58.46 -44.34 15.66
C ASP A 291 58.52 -45.73 16.34
N GLY A 292 58.29 -46.80 15.56
CA GLY A 292 58.34 -48.19 15.99
C GLY A 292 56.99 -48.86 16.24
N VAL A 293 55.87 -48.22 15.91
CA VAL A 293 54.52 -48.79 15.80
C VAL A 293 54.18 -48.96 14.31
N GLU A 294 53.48 -50.03 13.96
CA GLU A 294 53.11 -50.30 12.56
C GLU A 294 51.85 -49.48 12.24
N ASP A 295 51.74 -48.90 11.05
CA ASP A 295 50.70 -47.92 10.67
C ASP A 295 49.26 -48.41 10.97
N ASP A 296 49.00 -49.72 10.82
CA ASP A 296 47.69 -50.33 11.12
C ASP A 296 47.32 -50.29 12.62
N ASP A 297 48.33 -50.18 13.49
CA ASP A 297 48.26 -50.11 14.95
C ASP A 297 48.67 -48.71 15.48
N ASP A 298 48.94 -47.73 14.59
CA ASP A 298 49.41 -46.38 14.91
C ASP A 298 48.28 -45.34 14.83
N ASP A 299 47.82 -44.87 15.99
CA ASP A 299 46.79 -43.82 16.11
C ASP A 299 47.36 -42.41 15.80
N CYS A 300 48.69 -42.28 15.68
CA CYS A 300 49.43 -41.02 15.53
C CYS A 300 50.44 -41.08 14.37
N PRO A 301 49.99 -41.13 13.10
CA PRO A 301 50.80 -41.47 11.92
C PRO A 301 51.89 -40.46 11.50
N ASP A 302 52.14 -39.43 12.31
CA ASP A 302 53.08 -38.32 12.06
C ASP A 302 53.95 -38.00 13.29
N THR A 303 54.26 -39.00 14.12
CA THR A 303 55.04 -38.85 15.34
C THR A 303 56.46 -38.32 15.08
N PRO A 304 56.86 -37.20 15.72
CA PRO A 304 58.15 -36.58 15.45
C PRO A 304 59.35 -37.52 15.71
N GLU A 305 60.25 -37.62 14.72
CA GLU A 305 61.42 -38.51 14.76
C GLU A 305 62.24 -38.39 16.07
N GLY A 306 62.23 -39.47 16.86
CA GLY A 306 63.04 -39.63 18.07
C GLY A 306 62.35 -39.31 19.40
N GLU A 307 61.05 -39.06 19.39
CA GLU A 307 60.23 -39.09 20.60
C GLU A 307 59.98 -40.53 21.07
N GLU A 308 59.70 -40.73 22.37
CA GLU A 308 59.32 -42.07 22.87
C GLU A 308 57.80 -42.16 22.80
N VAL A 309 57.31 -43.16 22.08
CA VAL A 309 55.88 -43.40 21.83
C VAL A 309 55.32 -44.49 22.72
N ASP A 310 54.00 -44.52 22.91
CA ASP A 310 53.34 -45.58 23.64
C ASP A 310 52.97 -46.78 22.76
N GLU A 311 51.93 -47.55 23.13
CA GLU A 311 51.57 -48.77 22.41
C GLU A 311 50.73 -48.51 21.15
N ASN A 312 50.29 -47.26 20.94
CA ASN A 312 49.46 -46.80 19.83
C ASN A 312 50.19 -45.78 18.94
N GLY A 313 51.53 -45.68 19.00
CA GLY A 313 52.34 -44.74 18.20
C GLY A 313 52.32 -43.28 18.69
N CYS A 314 51.42 -42.91 19.60
CA CYS A 314 51.40 -41.54 20.09
C CYS A 314 52.55 -41.19 21.05
N SER A 315 53.28 -40.12 20.74
CA SER A 315 54.21 -39.48 21.68
C SER A 315 53.48 -38.54 22.66
N GLU A 316 54.12 -38.19 23.78
CA GLU A 316 53.55 -37.22 24.75
C GLU A 316 53.26 -35.83 24.15
N SER A 317 53.81 -35.50 22.97
CA SER A 317 53.56 -34.22 22.31
C SER A 317 52.30 -34.21 21.45
N GLN A 318 51.74 -35.38 21.12
CA GLN A 318 50.56 -35.55 20.27
C GLN A 318 49.32 -36.02 21.04
N LYS A 319 49.45 -36.30 22.33
CA LYS A 319 48.30 -36.71 23.15
C LYS A 319 47.39 -35.53 23.41
N ASP A 320 46.12 -35.78 23.22
CA ASP A 320 44.97 -34.94 23.54
C ASP A 320 44.03 -35.89 24.30
N ASP A 321 44.03 -35.82 25.64
CA ASP A 321 43.37 -36.84 26.48
C ASP A 321 41.84 -36.69 26.49
N ASP A 322 41.33 -35.51 26.13
CA ASP A 322 39.92 -35.12 26.10
C ASP A 322 39.38 -34.82 24.69
N ASP A 323 40.22 -35.00 23.65
CA ASP A 323 39.90 -34.89 22.22
C ASP A 323 39.27 -33.53 21.86
N ASP A 324 39.73 -32.46 22.51
CA ASP A 324 39.19 -31.10 22.35
C ASP A 324 39.89 -30.28 21.25
N GLY A 325 40.95 -30.86 20.67
CA GLY A 325 41.75 -30.28 19.60
C GLY A 325 43.01 -29.56 20.10
N VAL A 326 43.26 -29.51 21.41
CA VAL A 326 44.47 -28.92 22.01
C VAL A 326 45.26 -29.99 22.75
N PHE A 327 46.48 -30.27 22.26
CA PHE A 327 47.33 -31.28 22.89
C PHE A 327 47.62 -30.97 24.37
N ASN A 328 47.67 -32.03 25.19
CA ASN A 328 47.95 -32.04 26.63
C ASN A 328 49.13 -31.13 27.08
N SER A 329 50.08 -30.85 26.20
CA SER A 329 51.25 -30.02 26.49
C SER A 329 50.99 -28.51 26.39
N GLU A 330 49.96 -28.11 25.66
CA GLU A 330 49.51 -26.73 25.42
C GLU A 330 48.13 -26.45 26.02
N ASP A 331 47.40 -27.51 26.37
CA ASP A 331 46.09 -27.44 27.00
C ASP A 331 46.16 -27.07 28.50
N GLU A 332 45.43 -26.01 28.86
CA GLU A 332 45.28 -25.51 30.22
C GLU A 332 44.10 -26.15 30.98
N CYS A 333 43.24 -26.88 30.27
CA CYS A 333 41.95 -27.45 30.66
C CYS A 333 41.79 -28.94 30.27
N PRO A 334 42.59 -29.86 30.88
CA PRO A 334 42.76 -31.28 30.47
C PRO A 334 41.60 -32.24 30.76
N ASP A 335 40.39 -31.71 30.91
CA ASP A 335 39.16 -32.48 31.07
C ASP A 335 37.99 -31.69 30.43
N THR A 336 38.19 -31.09 29.25
CA THR A 336 37.15 -30.41 28.47
C THR A 336 36.03 -31.38 28.13
N PRO A 337 34.75 -31.03 28.42
CA PRO A 337 33.66 -31.96 28.19
C PRO A 337 33.50 -32.32 26.71
N GLU A 338 33.40 -33.63 26.42
CA GLU A 338 33.16 -34.16 25.08
C GLU A 338 31.96 -33.48 24.40
N GLY A 339 32.20 -32.86 23.24
CA GLY A 339 31.20 -32.17 22.43
C GLY A 339 31.03 -30.67 22.73
N GLU A 340 31.78 -30.11 23.67
CA GLU A 340 31.89 -28.65 23.85
C GLU A 340 33.02 -28.08 22.99
N GLU A 341 32.87 -26.85 22.48
CA GLU A 341 33.91 -26.19 21.68
C GLU A 341 35.01 -25.63 22.60
N ALA A 342 36.24 -26.13 22.46
CA ALA A 342 37.42 -25.61 23.14
C ALA A 342 38.05 -24.43 22.40
N ASP A 343 38.65 -23.49 23.13
CA ASP A 343 39.43 -22.40 22.55
C ASP A 343 40.90 -22.78 22.30
N GLU A 344 41.71 -21.80 21.89
CA GLU A 344 43.15 -21.98 21.66
C GLU A 344 43.96 -22.41 22.92
N GLN A 345 43.35 -22.47 24.10
CA GLN A 345 43.97 -22.93 25.34
C GLN A 345 43.40 -24.28 25.81
N GLY A 346 42.53 -24.92 25.02
CA GLY A 346 41.87 -26.17 25.36
C GLY A 346 40.72 -25.98 26.35
N CYS A 347 40.20 -24.75 26.52
CA CYS A 347 39.15 -24.51 27.49
C CYS A 347 37.81 -24.24 26.79
N SER A 348 36.76 -24.93 27.22
CA SER A 348 35.37 -24.61 26.86
C SER A 348 34.79 -23.50 27.76
N ASP A 349 33.67 -22.91 27.35
CA ASP A 349 32.98 -21.87 28.12
C ASP A 349 32.46 -22.39 29.47
N SER A 350 32.20 -23.70 29.60
CA SER A 350 31.78 -24.29 30.88
C SER A 350 32.91 -24.37 31.92
N GLN A 351 34.16 -24.25 31.49
CA GLN A 351 35.34 -24.27 32.35
C GLN A 351 35.91 -22.87 32.59
N LYS A 352 35.50 -21.86 31.81
CA LYS A 352 35.93 -20.46 31.96
C LYS A 352 35.01 -19.68 32.88
N ASP A 353 35.58 -18.65 33.48
CA ASP A 353 34.92 -17.65 34.32
C ASP A 353 35.69 -16.34 34.06
N SER A 354 35.30 -15.67 32.98
CA SER A 354 36.04 -14.59 32.33
C SER A 354 36.17 -13.35 33.22
N ASP A 355 35.15 -13.05 34.02
CA ASP A 355 35.12 -11.90 34.93
C ASP A 355 35.43 -12.26 36.40
N GLY A 356 35.49 -13.57 36.72
CA GLY A 356 35.86 -14.10 38.01
C GLY A 356 34.77 -13.94 39.07
N ASP A 357 33.51 -13.79 38.66
CA ASP A 357 32.38 -13.57 39.56
C ASP A 357 31.87 -14.88 40.21
N GLY A 358 32.26 -16.04 39.64
CA GLY A 358 31.95 -17.37 40.13
C GLY A 358 30.83 -18.10 39.40
N VAL A 359 30.29 -17.55 38.32
CA VAL A 359 29.48 -18.22 37.29
C VAL A 359 30.41 -18.51 36.10
N ASN A 360 30.22 -19.65 35.42
CA ASN A 360 31.06 -19.97 34.26
C ASN A 360 30.49 -19.31 33.00
N ASP A 361 31.33 -19.09 32.00
CA ASP A 361 30.95 -18.33 30.80
C ASP A 361 29.75 -18.96 30.06
N SER A 362 29.53 -20.28 30.18
CA SER A 362 28.38 -20.96 29.57
C SER A 362 27.05 -20.78 30.32
N GLU A 363 27.08 -20.41 31.60
CA GLU A 363 25.90 -20.12 32.44
C GLU A 363 25.80 -18.63 32.82
N ASP A 364 26.73 -17.79 32.35
CA ASP A 364 26.82 -16.36 32.67
C ASP A 364 26.14 -15.50 31.59
N ASP A 365 24.98 -14.93 31.94
CA ASP A 365 24.24 -14.00 31.09
C ASP A 365 24.97 -12.63 30.97
N CYS A 366 25.94 -12.37 31.85
CA CYS A 366 26.68 -11.13 32.01
C CYS A 366 28.20 -11.34 32.14
N PRO A 367 28.88 -11.87 31.09
CA PRO A 367 30.28 -12.36 31.15
C PRO A 367 31.38 -11.29 31.37
N ASP A 368 30.99 -10.05 31.65
CA ASP A 368 31.85 -8.86 31.82
C ASP A 368 31.54 -8.10 33.13
N THR A 369 31.01 -8.78 34.15
CA THR A 369 30.61 -8.17 35.41
C THR A 369 31.79 -7.52 36.14
N PRO A 370 31.71 -6.21 36.48
CA PRO A 370 32.87 -5.53 37.05
C PRO A 370 33.34 -6.13 38.40
N GLU A 371 34.65 -6.37 38.50
CA GLU A 371 35.30 -6.99 39.65
C GLU A 371 34.82 -6.41 41.01
N GLY A 372 34.22 -7.26 41.84
CA GLY A 372 33.81 -6.95 43.21
C GLY A 372 32.38 -6.44 43.38
N GLN A 373 31.56 -6.50 42.32
CA GLN A 373 30.10 -6.41 42.46
C GLN A 373 29.51 -7.72 43.01
N GLU A 374 28.35 -7.65 43.67
CA GLU A 374 27.60 -8.86 44.05
C GLU A 374 26.71 -9.22 42.86
N THR A 375 26.81 -10.45 42.37
CA THR A 375 26.07 -10.97 41.22
C THR A 375 24.99 -11.95 41.68
N ASP A 376 24.00 -12.22 40.83
CA ASP A 376 22.97 -13.20 41.09
C ASP A 376 23.33 -14.59 40.57
N GLU A 377 22.32 -15.44 40.30
CA GLU A 377 22.57 -16.83 39.87
C GLU A 377 22.95 -16.96 38.40
N ASN A 378 22.81 -15.88 37.62
CA ASN A 378 23.12 -15.83 36.18
C ASN A 378 24.35 -14.93 35.90
N GLY A 379 25.16 -14.62 36.91
CA GLY A 379 26.37 -13.79 36.77
C GLY A 379 26.12 -12.29 36.65
N CYS A 380 24.86 -11.84 36.63
CA CYS A 380 24.54 -10.42 36.48
C CYS A 380 24.56 -9.62 37.80
N SER A 381 25.27 -8.49 37.81
CA SER A 381 25.15 -7.49 38.88
C SER A 381 23.91 -6.59 38.69
N ASP A 382 23.45 -5.96 39.78
CA ASP A 382 22.38 -4.94 39.74
C ASP A 382 22.68 -3.78 38.75
N SER A 383 23.95 -3.59 38.35
CA SER A 383 24.35 -2.54 37.40
C SER A 383 24.24 -2.93 35.93
N GLN A 384 24.02 -4.21 35.64
CA GLN A 384 23.94 -4.77 34.28
C GLN A 384 22.56 -5.30 33.93
N LYS A 385 21.66 -5.44 34.91
CA LYS A 385 20.29 -5.87 34.65
C LYS A 385 19.52 -4.80 33.89
N ASP A 386 18.89 -5.21 32.82
CA ASP A 386 18.01 -4.42 31.96
C ASP A 386 16.83 -5.34 31.62
N SER A 387 15.79 -5.27 32.46
CA SER A 387 14.69 -6.24 32.47
C SER A 387 13.78 -6.16 31.25
N ASP A 388 13.68 -4.99 30.62
CA ASP A 388 12.86 -4.75 29.43
C ASP A 388 13.68 -4.52 28.15
N GLY A 389 15.02 -4.50 28.27
CA GLY A 389 15.96 -4.53 27.15
C GLY A 389 15.98 -3.23 26.35
N ASP A 390 15.64 -2.11 26.99
CA ASP A 390 15.55 -0.80 26.33
C ASP A 390 16.90 -0.05 26.26
N GLY A 391 17.94 -0.64 26.85
CA GLY A 391 19.29 -0.09 26.91
C GLY A 391 19.58 0.74 28.16
N VAL A 392 18.65 0.82 29.12
CA VAL A 392 18.81 1.49 30.42
C VAL A 392 18.69 0.45 31.55
N ASN A 393 19.71 0.34 32.39
CA ASN A 393 19.69 -0.65 33.47
C ASN A 393 18.55 -0.38 34.49
N ASP A 394 18.04 -1.45 35.11
CA ASP A 394 16.95 -1.47 36.10
C ASP A 394 17.11 -0.44 37.24
N ALA A 395 18.35 -0.08 37.59
CA ALA A 395 18.62 0.85 38.69
C ALA A 395 18.45 2.32 38.29
N ASP A 396 18.65 2.63 37.01
CA ASP A 396 18.53 3.97 36.42
C ASP A 396 17.22 4.14 35.62
N ASP A 397 16.56 3.04 35.28
CA ASP A 397 15.31 3.00 34.53
C ASP A 397 14.07 3.35 35.40
N GLN A 398 13.27 4.30 34.91
CA GLN A 398 12.02 4.78 35.53
C GLN A 398 10.76 4.17 34.87
N CYS A 399 10.93 3.47 33.76
CA CYS A 399 9.91 2.90 32.90
C CYS A 399 10.21 1.41 32.58
N PRO A 400 10.17 0.51 33.59
CA PRO A 400 10.63 -0.89 33.52
C PRO A 400 9.75 -1.86 32.71
N ASP A 401 8.90 -1.33 31.86
CA ASP A 401 8.01 -2.08 30.97
C ASP A 401 8.01 -1.45 29.57
N THR A 402 9.11 -0.80 29.17
CA THR A 402 9.25 -0.21 27.84
C THR A 402 9.37 -1.33 26.80
N PRO A 403 8.58 -1.30 25.70
CA PRO A 403 8.69 -2.31 24.67
C PRO A 403 10.12 -2.41 24.10
N LEU A 404 10.60 -3.65 23.91
CA LEU A 404 11.87 -3.97 23.27
C LEU A 404 12.06 -3.16 21.97
N ASP A 405 13.29 -2.70 21.71
CA ASP A 405 13.67 -1.85 20.57
C ASP A 405 13.06 -0.44 20.52
N SER A 406 12.40 0.01 21.60
CA SER A 406 11.93 1.40 21.67
C SER A 406 13.10 2.38 21.85
N GLU A 407 13.09 3.49 21.11
CA GLU A 407 14.02 4.59 21.40
C GLU A 407 13.61 5.29 22.72
N VAL A 408 14.41 5.08 23.77
CA VAL A 408 14.19 5.64 25.10
C VAL A 408 15.14 6.77 25.45
N ASN A 409 14.74 7.60 26.40
CA ASN A 409 15.60 8.63 26.98
C ASN A 409 16.54 8.05 28.06
N GLU A 410 17.35 8.92 28.70
CA GLU A 410 18.27 8.51 29.78
C GLU A 410 17.59 7.91 31.03
N GLU A 411 16.25 7.91 31.09
CA GLU A 411 15.44 7.37 32.18
C GLU A 411 14.65 6.11 31.76
N GLY A 412 14.95 5.51 30.60
CA GLY A 412 14.28 4.31 30.08
C GLY A 412 12.86 4.54 29.56
N CYS A 413 12.45 5.81 29.39
CA CYS A 413 11.09 6.13 28.96
C CYS A 413 11.05 6.57 27.49
N ILE A 414 10.05 6.07 26.74
CA ILE A 414 9.71 6.55 25.39
C ILE A 414 9.38 8.04 25.44
N GLU A 415 10.09 8.86 24.66
CA GLU A 415 9.72 10.27 24.49
C GLU A 415 8.42 10.35 23.68
N GLU A 416 7.33 10.83 24.31
CA GLU A 416 6.04 10.91 23.63
C GLU A 416 6.14 11.80 22.37
N ALA A 417 5.86 11.22 21.20
CA ALA A 417 5.95 11.92 19.93
C ALA A 417 5.10 13.21 19.93
N ARG A 418 5.72 14.33 19.56
CA ARG A 418 5.07 15.64 19.47
C ARG A 418 5.00 16.12 18.02
N THR A 419 3.87 16.67 17.65
CA THR A 419 3.62 17.32 16.36
C THR A 419 3.99 18.78 16.46
N PHE A 420 4.84 19.26 15.54
CA PHE A 420 5.24 20.66 15.45
C PHE A 420 4.09 21.52 14.90
N VAL A 421 3.67 22.53 15.67
CA VAL A 421 2.57 23.46 15.37
C VAL A 421 3.04 24.90 15.56
N PRO A 422 3.78 25.49 14.61
CA PRO A 422 4.47 26.79 14.79
C PRO A 422 3.57 28.03 14.75
N ASP A 423 2.26 27.88 14.51
CA ASP A 423 1.34 29.01 14.45
C ASP A 423 0.61 29.14 15.79
N ASP A 424 0.98 30.16 16.58
CA ASP A 424 0.38 30.43 17.89
C ASP A 424 -1.17 30.43 17.87
N GLY A 425 -1.78 30.87 16.77
CA GLY A 425 -3.24 30.92 16.65
C GLY A 425 -3.86 29.55 16.40
N PHE A 426 -3.19 28.69 15.65
CA PHE A 426 -3.60 27.31 15.47
C PHE A 426 -3.39 26.49 16.76
N GLU A 427 -2.21 26.58 17.38
CA GLU A 427 -1.91 25.91 18.64
C GLU A 427 -2.86 26.37 19.76
N GLN A 428 -3.10 27.68 19.90
CA GLN A 428 -4.07 28.19 20.86
C GLN A 428 -5.49 27.66 20.62
N ALA A 429 -5.88 27.40 19.36
CA ALA A 429 -7.16 26.77 19.08
C ALA A 429 -7.19 25.30 19.51
N LEU A 430 -6.08 24.57 19.40
CA LEU A 430 -5.94 23.20 19.92
C LEU A 430 -6.01 23.17 21.45
N ILE A 431 -5.37 24.13 22.13
CA ILE A 431 -5.48 24.32 23.58
C ILE A 431 -6.93 24.59 24.00
N ASP A 432 -7.62 25.50 23.30
CA ASP A 432 -9.02 25.84 23.59
C ASP A 432 -9.98 24.66 23.37
N LEU A 433 -9.63 23.74 22.45
CA LEU A 433 -10.33 22.48 22.21
C LEU A 433 -9.96 21.36 23.20
N GLY A 434 -8.89 21.54 23.97
CA GLY A 434 -8.41 20.59 24.97
C GLY A 434 -7.51 19.48 24.41
N TYR A 435 -6.93 19.68 23.23
CA TYR A 435 -5.95 18.76 22.64
C TYR A 435 -4.51 19.07 23.04
N ASP A 436 -4.29 20.24 23.61
CA ASP A 436 -3.00 20.75 24.03
C ASP A 436 -3.15 21.53 25.35
N ASP A 437 -2.06 21.75 26.07
CA ASP A 437 -2.07 22.36 27.41
C ASP A 437 -1.22 23.64 27.54
N VAL A 438 -0.23 23.83 26.67
CA VAL A 438 0.65 24.99 26.67
C VAL A 438 0.91 25.49 25.25
N LEU A 439 1.29 26.76 25.13
CA LEU A 439 1.72 27.34 23.86
C LEU A 439 3.25 27.20 23.77
N ASP A 440 3.74 26.12 23.14
CA ASP A 440 5.16 25.80 23.06
C ASP A 440 5.64 25.31 21.68
N ASP A 441 4.86 25.56 20.63
CA ASP A 441 5.04 25.12 19.23
C ASP A 441 4.84 23.61 19.03
N TYR A 442 4.28 22.88 20.00
CA TYR A 442 4.17 21.41 19.94
C TYR A 442 2.93 20.85 20.65
N VAL A 443 2.17 20.03 19.94
CA VAL A 443 1.09 19.23 20.55
C VAL A 443 1.49 17.75 20.62
N LEU A 444 1.06 17.03 21.66
CA LEU A 444 1.24 15.58 21.74
C LEU A 444 0.53 14.90 20.55
N THR A 445 1.26 14.18 19.70
CA THR A 445 0.71 13.61 18.45
C THR A 445 -0.45 12.66 18.74
N LYS A 446 -0.35 11.85 19.80
CA LYS A 446 -1.40 10.94 20.26
C LYS A 446 -2.71 11.65 20.61
N SER A 447 -2.64 12.92 21.04
CA SER A 447 -3.83 13.72 21.35
C SER A 447 -4.62 14.14 20.09
N ILE A 448 -3.96 14.17 18.93
CA ILE A 448 -4.56 14.69 17.68
C ILE A 448 -4.78 13.65 16.58
N GLU A 449 -3.98 12.59 16.51
CA GLU A 449 -3.95 11.69 15.35
C GLU A 449 -5.27 10.95 15.07
N ASN A 450 -6.06 10.70 16.11
CA ASN A 450 -7.35 10.01 16.03
C ASN A 450 -8.57 10.95 15.92
N ILE A 451 -8.34 12.27 15.85
CA ILE A 451 -9.43 13.25 15.71
C ILE A 451 -10.04 13.15 14.32
N ARG A 452 -11.35 12.87 14.26
CA ARG A 452 -12.12 12.81 13.01
C ARG A 452 -12.75 14.13 12.60
N ASP A 453 -13.05 14.99 13.58
CA ASP A 453 -13.77 16.24 13.39
C ASP A 453 -13.00 17.40 14.04
N LEU A 454 -12.38 18.25 13.22
CA LEU A 454 -11.72 19.46 13.71
C LEU A 454 -12.55 20.70 13.37
N LYS A 455 -12.89 21.47 14.41
CA LYS A 455 -13.75 22.67 14.31
C LYS A 455 -13.04 23.86 14.92
N LEU A 456 -12.52 24.74 14.08
CA LEU A 456 -11.82 25.96 14.48
C LEU A 456 -12.78 27.14 14.34
N PHE A 457 -13.37 27.59 15.45
CA PHE A 457 -14.43 28.61 15.44
C PHE A 457 -14.02 29.88 16.19
N GLY A 458 -13.66 30.90 15.42
CA GLY A 458 -13.59 32.27 15.91
C GLY A 458 -14.97 32.94 15.98
N SER A 459 -14.97 34.23 16.29
CA SER A 459 -16.16 35.07 16.24
C SER A 459 -15.90 36.38 15.47
N PRO A 460 -16.95 37.09 15.01
CA PRO A 460 -16.76 38.39 14.37
C PRO A 460 -16.07 39.43 15.26
N SER A 461 -16.17 39.31 16.58
CA SER A 461 -15.54 40.21 17.55
C SER A 461 -14.12 39.79 17.95
N GLU A 462 -13.86 38.49 17.88
CA GLU A 462 -12.61 37.83 18.29
C GLU A 462 -12.35 36.72 17.26
N PRO A 463 -11.88 37.05 16.04
CA PRO A 463 -11.49 36.05 15.07
C PRO A 463 -10.20 35.37 15.52
N ILE A 464 -10.00 34.13 15.08
CA ILE A 464 -8.72 33.44 15.29
C ILE A 464 -7.78 33.90 14.17
N TYR A 465 -6.53 34.20 14.51
CA TYR A 465 -5.53 34.59 13.53
C TYR A 465 -4.64 33.39 13.22
N ILE A 466 -4.76 32.79 12.03
CA ILE A 466 -3.98 31.62 11.61
C ILE A 466 -3.34 31.95 10.24
N GLU A 467 -2.02 31.95 10.16
CA GLU A 467 -1.25 32.10 8.92
C GLU A 467 -0.81 30.74 8.34
N ASN A 468 -0.52 29.76 9.21
CA ASN A 468 -0.03 28.44 8.84
C ASN A 468 -0.80 27.32 9.57
N LEU A 469 -1.04 26.21 8.88
CA LEU A 469 -1.67 25.00 9.44
C LEU A 469 -0.68 23.82 9.51
N GLU A 470 0.63 24.10 9.51
CA GLU A 470 1.65 23.08 9.75
C GLU A 470 1.34 22.29 11.04
N GLY A 471 1.54 20.98 10.97
CA GLY A 471 1.07 20.01 11.96
C GLY A 471 -0.31 19.40 11.66
N ILE A 472 -1.14 20.01 10.79
CA ILE A 472 -2.46 19.43 10.43
C ILE A 472 -2.35 18.06 9.75
N ARG A 473 -1.20 17.73 9.13
CA ARG A 473 -0.95 16.43 8.49
C ARG A 473 -0.96 15.27 9.49
N ASP A 474 -0.65 15.52 10.75
CA ASP A 474 -0.58 14.47 11.77
C ASP A 474 -1.97 14.13 12.33
N PHE A 475 -3.02 14.82 11.90
CA PHE A 475 -4.41 14.42 12.15
C PHE A 475 -4.81 13.29 11.18
N LYS A 476 -4.19 12.11 11.36
CA LYS A 476 -4.31 10.94 10.47
C LYS A 476 -5.76 10.50 10.21
N SER A 477 -6.66 10.73 11.16
CA SER A 477 -8.09 10.37 11.06
C SER A 477 -9.02 11.49 10.58
N LEU A 478 -8.50 12.67 10.21
CA LEU A 478 -9.31 13.85 9.96
C LEU A 478 -10.23 13.70 8.75
N TRP A 479 -11.52 13.57 9.02
CA TRP A 479 -12.56 13.33 8.02
C TRP A 479 -13.39 14.59 7.73
N TYR A 480 -13.57 15.44 8.74
CA TYR A 480 -14.33 16.69 8.68
C TYR A 480 -13.51 17.85 9.25
N LEU A 481 -13.29 18.87 8.42
CA LEU A 481 -12.62 20.11 8.82
C LEU A 481 -13.59 21.29 8.63
N SER A 482 -13.78 22.06 9.69
CA SER A 482 -14.61 23.26 9.66
C SER A 482 -13.90 24.45 10.29
N MET A 483 -13.81 25.55 9.56
CA MET A 483 -13.09 26.76 9.97
C MET A 483 -13.97 27.99 9.80
N HIS A 484 -14.29 28.67 10.89
CA HIS A 484 -15.19 29.82 10.91
C HIS A 484 -14.50 31.05 11.51
N HIS A 485 -14.65 32.22 10.88
CA HIS A 485 -14.07 33.50 11.33
C HIS A 485 -12.55 33.42 11.59
N ILE A 486 -11.84 32.78 10.66
CA ILE A 486 -10.38 32.72 10.69
C ILE A 486 -9.83 33.84 9.82
N THR A 487 -8.94 34.63 10.40
CA THR A 487 -8.24 35.76 9.77
C THR A 487 -6.75 35.45 9.65
N GLY A 488 -6.04 36.18 8.81
CA GLY A 488 -4.65 35.85 8.45
C GLY A 488 -4.56 35.43 7.00
N VAL A 489 -3.34 35.43 6.46
CA VAL A 489 -3.10 34.84 5.14
C VAL A 489 -3.14 33.34 5.32
N ILE A 490 -4.33 32.73 5.26
CA ILE A 490 -4.41 31.28 5.27
C ILE A 490 -3.89 30.80 3.93
N ASN A 491 -2.61 30.40 3.90
CA ASN A 491 -2.02 29.74 2.74
C ASN A 491 -2.49 28.28 2.72
N PHE A 492 -3.81 28.11 2.61
CA PHE A 492 -4.54 26.93 3.05
C PHE A 492 -4.01 25.60 2.45
N ILE A 493 -3.46 25.58 1.22
CA ILE A 493 -3.41 24.34 0.40
C ILE A 493 -2.22 24.15 -0.55
N LEU A 494 -1.30 25.11 -0.72
CA LEU A 494 -0.28 24.91 -1.74
C LEU A 494 0.72 23.78 -1.41
N ASN A 495 0.89 23.42 -0.13
CA ASN A 495 1.80 22.36 0.30
C ASN A 495 1.12 21.17 0.99
N GLU A 496 0.04 21.38 1.76
CA GLU A 496 -0.44 20.39 2.74
C GLU A 496 -1.62 19.52 2.25
N ALA A 497 -2.42 19.99 1.29
CA ALA A 497 -3.65 19.29 0.86
C ALA A 497 -3.47 17.85 0.31
N PRO A 498 -2.37 17.51 -0.41
CA PRO A 498 -2.14 16.12 -0.80
C PRO A 498 -2.03 15.15 0.38
N ALA A 499 -1.64 15.63 1.56
CA ALA A 499 -1.51 14.84 2.78
C ALA A 499 -2.82 14.74 3.59
N LEU A 500 -3.87 15.48 3.20
CA LEU A 500 -5.22 15.35 3.76
C LEU A 500 -6.12 14.55 2.81
N ASP A 501 -5.59 13.48 2.24
CA ASP A 501 -6.29 12.59 1.32
C ASP A 501 -7.48 11.88 1.99
N HIS A 502 -7.53 11.76 3.32
CA HIS A 502 -8.66 11.20 4.06
C HIS A 502 -9.86 12.17 4.21
N LEU A 503 -9.66 13.46 3.97
CA LEU A 503 -10.67 14.49 4.21
C LEU A 503 -11.84 14.37 3.23
N GLN A 504 -13.07 14.25 3.76
CA GLN A 504 -14.28 14.12 2.94
C GLN A 504 -15.18 15.36 2.98
N ILE A 505 -15.14 16.14 4.06
CA ILE A 505 -15.96 17.32 4.22
C ILE A 505 -15.12 18.51 4.66
N LEU A 506 -15.27 19.61 3.92
CA LEU A 506 -14.59 20.87 4.20
C LEU A 506 -15.59 22.01 4.25
N GLU A 507 -15.65 22.71 5.39
CA GLU A 507 -16.43 23.91 5.59
C GLU A 507 -15.55 25.11 5.94
N LEU A 508 -15.59 26.14 5.12
CA LEU A 508 -14.88 27.40 5.31
C LEU A 508 -15.90 28.52 5.41
N ARG A 509 -15.94 29.25 6.53
CA ARG A 509 -16.86 30.39 6.69
C ARG A 509 -16.16 31.62 7.21
N ASP A 510 -16.37 32.74 6.52
CA ASP A 510 -15.77 34.04 6.81
C ASP A 510 -14.23 33.93 6.95
N VAL A 511 -13.63 33.23 5.98
CA VAL A 511 -12.19 32.97 5.88
C VAL A 511 -11.58 33.84 4.78
N GLU A 512 -10.46 34.49 5.06
CA GLU A 512 -9.69 35.25 4.07
C GLU A 512 -8.80 34.31 3.24
N ILE A 513 -9.10 34.15 1.94
CA ILE A 513 -8.35 33.29 1.01
C ILE A 513 -7.68 34.18 -0.04
N THR A 514 -6.35 34.22 -0.08
CA THR A 514 -5.58 35.16 -0.92
C THR A 514 -4.87 34.53 -2.12
N GLU A 515 -4.77 33.19 -2.18
CA GLU A 515 -4.02 32.45 -3.22
C GLU A 515 -4.92 31.42 -3.95
N PRO A 516 -4.55 30.99 -5.17
CA PRO A 516 -5.41 30.14 -5.98
C PRO A 516 -5.49 28.70 -5.45
N TYR A 517 -6.62 28.36 -4.82
CA TYR A 517 -7.01 26.99 -4.45
C TYR A 517 -7.32 26.13 -5.68
N THR A 518 -7.13 24.81 -5.65
CA THR A 518 -7.88 23.91 -6.54
C THR A 518 -8.51 22.78 -5.73
N ILE A 519 -9.81 22.56 -5.89
CA ILE A 519 -10.54 21.43 -5.26
C ILE A 519 -9.98 20.06 -5.63
N ASN A 520 -9.15 19.99 -6.68
CA ASN A 520 -8.56 18.74 -7.14
C ASN A 520 -7.46 18.25 -6.18
N ASN A 521 -6.97 19.11 -5.28
CA ASN A 521 -5.97 18.74 -4.30
C ASN A 521 -6.54 17.88 -3.15
N PHE A 522 -7.87 17.72 -3.06
CA PHE A 522 -8.52 16.80 -2.13
C PHE A 522 -9.19 15.65 -2.89
N PRO A 523 -8.47 14.55 -3.16
CA PRO A 523 -8.97 13.49 -4.03
C PRO A 523 -10.27 12.86 -3.52
N ASN A 524 -10.47 12.79 -2.20
CA ASN A 524 -11.63 12.12 -1.59
C ASN A 524 -12.73 13.07 -1.08
N LEU A 525 -12.64 14.37 -1.40
CA LEU A 525 -13.62 15.35 -0.92
C LEU A 525 -15.01 15.12 -1.52
N HIS A 526 -16.00 14.86 -0.66
CA HIS A 526 -17.39 14.66 -1.03
C HIS A 526 -18.25 15.92 -0.94
N SER A 527 -17.92 16.82 0.00
CA SER A 527 -18.70 18.04 0.24
C SER A 527 -17.79 19.23 0.53
N LEU A 528 -18.08 20.35 -0.13
CA LEU A 528 -17.38 21.61 0.04
C LEU A 528 -18.39 22.73 0.32
N SER A 529 -18.22 23.44 1.43
CA SER A 529 -18.96 24.67 1.72
C SER A 529 -17.98 25.82 1.92
N ILE A 530 -18.09 26.90 1.14
CA ILE A 530 -17.25 28.09 1.26
C ILE A 530 -18.13 29.33 1.38
N TRP A 531 -18.03 30.04 2.49
CA TRP A 531 -18.76 31.27 2.74
C TRP A 531 -17.75 32.39 2.96
N GLY A 532 -17.76 33.40 2.10
CA GLY A 532 -16.97 34.62 2.28
C GLY A 532 -17.73 35.85 1.80
N ASP A 533 -17.11 37.02 1.92
CA ASP A 533 -17.67 38.28 1.41
C ASP A 533 -17.23 38.56 -0.04
N GLU A 534 -16.00 38.19 -0.44
CA GLU A 534 -15.45 38.32 -1.80
C GLU A 534 -14.54 37.12 -2.17
N LEU A 535 -15.14 36.01 -2.60
CA LEU A 535 -14.45 34.85 -3.17
C LEU A 535 -14.08 35.14 -4.63
N ASN A 536 -12.81 35.46 -4.87
CA ASN A 536 -12.23 35.59 -6.22
C ASN A 536 -11.78 34.24 -6.79
N LEU A 537 -12.69 33.24 -6.80
CA LEU A 537 -12.37 31.91 -7.31
C LEU A 537 -12.36 31.87 -8.83
N LEU A 538 -11.29 31.36 -9.42
CA LEU A 538 -11.17 31.08 -10.85
C LEU A 538 -11.93 29.78 -11.20
N PRO A 539 -12.46 29.64 -12.43
CA PRO A 539 -13.17 28.44 -12.87
C PRO A 539 -12.40 27.14 -12.64
N SER A 540 -11.11 27.11 -12.97
CA SER A 540 -10.24 25.92 -12.83
C SER A 540 -10.10 25.42 -11.39
N GLN A 541 -10.51 26.22 -10.40
CA GLN A 541 -10.34 25.94 -8.98
C GLN A 541 -11.47 25.12 -8.39
N VAL A 542 -12.60 25.05 -9.09
CA VAL A 542 -13.82 24.37 -8.63
C VAL A 542 -14.28 23.29 -9.62
N THR A 543 -13.35 22.79 -10.44
CA THR A 543 -13.62 21.85 -11.53
C THR A 543 -12.64 20.68 -11.51
N GLY A 544 -13.14 19.47 -11.79
CA GLY A 544 -12.32 18.28 -11.99
C GLY A 544 -12.25 17.32 -10.80
N ASN A 545 -12.98 17.60 -9.72
CA ASN A 545 -13.04 16.68 -8.59
C ASN A 545 -14.10 15.61 -8.88
N ASN A 546 -13.63 14.37 -9.06
CA ASN A 546 -14.47 13.24 -9.44
C ASN A 546 -15.32 12.69 -8.28
N ASN A 547 -15.00 13.04 -7.03
CA ASN A 547 -15.70 12.56 -5.84
C ASN A 547 -16.65 13.60 -5.24
N LEU A 548 -16.51 14.88 -5.61
CA LEU A 548 -17.34 15.97 -5.08
C LEU A 548 -18.81 15.81 -5.47
N ARG A 549 -19.68 15.68 -4.46
CA ARG A 549 -21.13 15.48 -4.59
C ARG A 549 -21.95 16.70 -4.26
N ASN A 550 -21.45 17.53 -3.34
CA ASN A 550 -22.15 18.71 -2.83
C ASN A 550 -21.22 19.94 -2.83
N VAL A 551 -21.70 21.04 -3.38
CA VAL A 551 -21.01 22.33 -3.35
C VAL A 551 -21.97 23.39 -2.84
N GLU A 552 -21.53 24.14 -1.83
CA GLU A 552 -22.21 25.33 -1.32
C GLU A 552 -21.23 26.51 -1.31
N MET A 553 -21.64 27.65 -1.85
CA MET A 553 -20.77 28.81 -1.99
C MET A 553 -21.51 30.12 -1.72
N LYS A 554 -20.91 31.02 -0.93
CA LYS A 554 -21.38 32.40 -0.72
C LYS A 554 -20.27 33.41 -0.97
N GLY A 555 -20.63 34.55 -1.57
CA GLY A 555 -19.71 35.68 -1.76
C GLY A 555 -18.87 35.59 -3.02
N LEU A 556 -19.33 34.84 -4.01
CA LEU A 556 -18.65 34.72 -5.30
C LEU A 556 -18.52 36.09 -5.99
N GLY A 557 -17.40 36.32 -6.67
CA GLY A 557 -17.15 37.53 -7.46
C GLY A 557 -18.08 37.71 -8.67
N GLU A 558 -17.71 38.58 -9.61
CA GLU A 558 -18.61 39.00 -10.70
C GLU A 558 -19.08 37.85 -11.62
N THR A 559 -18.28 36.81 -11.86
CA THR A 559 -18.70 35.67 -12.70
C THR A 559 -18.21 34.35 -12.10
N THR A 560 -19.12 33.38 -11.98
CA THR A 560 -18.81 32.04 -11.48
C THR A 560 -19.09 30.99 -12.55
N TYR A 561 -18.13 30.09 -12.72
CA TYR A 561 -18.24 28.96 -13.62
C TYR A 561 -18.09 27.67 -12.81
N ILE A 562 -19.04 26.75 -12.97
CA ILE A 562 -19.03 25.43 -12.34
C ILE A 562 -19.11 24.39 -13.46
N PHE A 563 -17.98 23.76 -13.75
CA PHE A 563 -17.83 22.83 -14.86
C PHE A 563 -17.40 21.43 -14.40
N GLY A 564 -17.94 20.39 -15.03
CA GLY A 564 -17.20 19.13 -15.18
C GLY A 564 -16.87 18.37 -13.91
N ASN A 565 -17.73 18.38 -12.87
CA ASN A 565 -17.58 17.51 -11.71
C ASN A 565 -18.56 16.32 -11.88
N PRO A 566 -18.10 15.15 -12.35
CA PRO A 566 -18.99 14.09 -12.82
C PRO A 566 -19.90 13.50 -11.73
N SER A 567 -19.48 13.58 -10.46
CA SER A 567 -20.24 13.08 -9.30
C SER A 567 -21.13 14.14 -8.63
N LEU A 568 -21.08 15.39 -9.07
CA LEU A 568 -21.81 16.48 -8.44
C LEU A 568 -23.32 16.26 -8.54
N THR A 569 -24.02 16.29 -7.41
CA THR A 569 -25.47 16.06 -7.31
C THR A 569 -26.25 17.29 -6.87
N VAL A 570 -25.61 18.18 -6.09
CA VAL A 570 -26.22 19.38 -5.53
C VAL A 570 -25.28 20.58 -5.63
N ILE A 571 -25.82 21.71 -6.09
CA ILE A 571 -25.16 23.01 -6.06
C ILE A 571 -26.02 23.99 -5.25
N ARG A 572 -25.41 24.72 -4.32
CA ARG A 572 -25.99 25.87 -3.62
C ARG A 572 -25.10 27.09 -3.84
N VAL A 573 -25.69 28.16 -4.37
CA VAL A 573 -25.00 29.42 -4.58
C VAL A 573 -25.76 30.53 -3.88
N HIS A 574 -25.03 31.33 -3.10
CA HIS A 574 -25.56 32.41 -2.28
C HIS A 574 -24.83 33.73 -2.58
N GLY A 575 -25.54 34.84 -2.50
CA GLY A 575 -24.96 36.19 -2.60
C GLY A 575 -25.21 36.87 -3.95
N ASN A 576 -24.26 37.67 -4.42
CA ASN A 576 -24.44 38.57 -5.56
C ASN A 576 -23.47 38.23 -6.70
N VAL A 577 -23.96 37.56 -7.76
CA VAL A 577 -23.12 37.05 -8.86
C VAL A 577 -23.63 37.57 -10.20
N SER A 578 -22.80 38.27 -10.99
CA SER A 578 -23.27 38.83 -12.27
C SER A 578 -23.54 37.78 -13.34
N GLU A 579 -22.86 36.63 -13.30
CA GLU A 579 -23.17 35.50 -14.19
C GLU A 579 -22.80 34.16 -13.53
N VAL A 580 -23.69 33.17 -13.65
CA VAL A 580 -23.48 31.80 -13.18
C VAL A 580 -23.60 30.86 -14.37
N VAL A 581 -22.54 30.09 -14.66
CA VAL A 581 -22.52 29.09 -15.73
C VAL A 581 -22.31 27.71 -15.12
N ILE A 582 -23.25 26.79 -15.36
CA ILE A 582 -23.20 25.40 -14.87
C ILE A 582 -23.33 24.46 -16.06
N GLU A 583 -22.28 23.68 -16.35
CA GLU A 583 -22.31 22.69 -17.43
C GLU A 583 -21.46 21.46 -17.16
N ASN A 584 -21.74 20.38 -17.89
CA ASN A 584 -21.01 19.12 -17.83
C ASN A 584 -21.06 18.42 -16.47
N ASN A 585 -22.18 18.50 -15.74
CA ASN A 585 -22.39 17.78 -14.48
C ASN A 585 -23.49 16.72 -14.68
N PRO A 586 -23.17 15.54 -15.26
CA PRO A 586 -24.16 14.56 -15.70
C PRO A 586 -25.04 14.00 -14.58
N ARG A 587 -24.57 14.02 -13.32
CA ARG A 587 -25.32 13.57 -12.13
C ARG A 587 -26.04 14.68 -11.37
N LEU A 588 -25.92 15.93 -11.82
CA LEU A 588 -26.48 17.09 -11.10
C LEU A 588 -28.01 17.01 -11.08
N GLY A 589 -28.58 16.82 -9.90
CA GLY A 589 -30.01 16.67 -9.70
C GLY A 589 -30.70 17.93 -9.17
N THR A 590 -29.96 18.76 -8.42
CA THR A 590 -30.55 19.92 -7.73
C THR A 590 -29.65 21.14 -7.77
N ILE A 591 -30.24 22.29 -8.09
CA ILE A 591 -29.59 23.60 -8.04
C ILE A 591 -30.41 24.54 -7.18
N TYR A 592 -29.76 25.16 -6.19
CA TYR A 592 -30.27 26.27 -5.41
C TYR A 592 -29.42 27.51 -5.69
N ILE A 593 -30.06 28.58 -6.11
CA ILE A 593 -29.43 29.89 -6.28
C ILE A 593 -30.21 30.86 -5.42
N SER A 594 -29.52 31.58 -4.53
CA SER A 594 -30.19 32.57 -3.70
C SER A 594 -29.43 33.88 -3.48
N GLY A 595 -30.19 34.97 -3.45
CA GLY A 595 -29.67 36.29 -3.11
C GLY A 595 -29.47 36.49 -1.62
N ASP A 596 -28.62 37.47 -1.28
CA ASP A 596 -28.39 37.94 0.09
C ASP A 596 -29.66 38.59 0.68
N GLU A 597 -29.84 38.48 2.00
CA GLU A 597 -31.02 38.97 2.71
C GLU A 597 -31.07 40.50 2.80
N GLU A 598 -29.90 41.15 2.84
CA GLU A 598 -29.77 42.58 3.14
C GLU A 598 -29.52 43.46 1.90
N LYS A 599 -29.06 42.87 0.81
CA LYS A 599 -28.77 43.55 -0.46
C LYS A 599 -29.56 42.85 -1.56
N HIS A 600 -30.39 43.60 -2.29
CA HIS A 600 -31.05 43.10 -3.50
C HIS A 600 -29.97 42.53 -4.42
N SER A 601 -29.82 41.21 -4.44
CA SER A 601 -28.68 40.56 -5.08
C SER A 601 -28.98 40.38 -6.56
N LEU A 602 -28.12 40.95 -7.38
CA LEU A 602 -28.17 40.95 -8.83
C LEU A 602 -27.57 39.63 -9.32
N PHE A 603 -28.41 38.65 -9.65
CA PHE A 603 -27.98 37.50 -10.42
C PHE A 603 -28.10 37.84 -11.90
N GLY A 604 -27.05 38.33 -12.57
CA GLY A 604 -27.22 38.80 -13.95
C GLY A 604 -27.72 37.71 -14.91
N ASN A 605 -26.83 36.89 -15.47
CA ASN A 605 -27.21 35.84 -16.43
C ASN A 605 -26.97 34.46 -15.84
N ILE A 606 -27.95 33.56 -15.92
CA ILE A 606 -27.79 32.16 -15.48
C ILE A 606 -27.85 31.25 -16.70
N LYS A 607 -26.79 30.48 -16.92
CA LYS A 607 -26.65 29.52 -18.03
C LYS A 607 -26.46 28.12 -17.48
N ILE A 608 -27.37 27.22 -17.82
CA ILE A 608 -27.29 25.81 -17.43
C ILE A 608 -27.37 24.97 -18.71
N LYS A 609 -26.36 24.13 -18.94
CA LYS A 609 -26.21 23.30 -20.16
C LYS A 609 -25.68 21.92 -19.79
N ASP A 610 -25.96 20.88 -20.59
CA ASP A 610 -25.35 19.55 -20.44
C ASP A 610 -25.53 18.89 -19.04
N ASN A 611 -26.59 19.26 -18.30
CA ASN A 611 -26.92 18.72 -16.96
C ASN A 611 -28.23 17.90 -17.03
N LEU A 612 -28.19 16.81 -17.80
CA LEU A 612 -29.39 16.07 -18.19
C LEU A 612 -30.18 15.45 -17.02
N SER A 613 -29.55 15.25 -15.87
CA SER A 613 -30.19 14.70 -14.66
C SER A 613 -30.92 15.74 -13.80
N LEU A 614 -30.90 17.03 -14.17
CA LEU A 614 -31.45 18.09 -13.34
C LEU A 614 -32.96 17.93 -13.13
N LYS A 615 -33.38 17.78 -11.88
CA LYS A 615 -34.78 17.62 -11.46
C LYS A 615 -35.34 18.85 -10.76
N THR A 616 -34.53 19.53 -9.96
CA THR A 616 -34.97 20.66 -9.15
C THR A 616 -34.13 21.89 -9.43
N LEU A 617 -34.79 22.98 -9.79
CA LEU A 617 -34.21 24.30 -9.94
C LEU A 617 -34.93 25.28 -9.03
N ASN A 618 -34.23 25.76 -8.01
CA ASN A 618 -34.74 26.73 -7.05
C ASN A 618 -33.91 28.02 -7.14
N MET A 619 -34.60 29.11 -7.41
CA MET A 619 -34.05 30.45 -7.50
C MET A 619 -34.79 31.35 -6.52
N GLY A 620 -34.15 31.67 -5.39
CA GLY A 620 -34.72 32.45 -4.30
C GLY A 620 -34.06 33.82 -4.16
N ARG A 621 -34.81 34.88 -3.93
CA ARG A 621 -34.29 36.23 -3.69
C ARG A 621 -33.29 36.76 -4.74
N ALA A 622 -33.36 36.26 -5.97
CA ALA A 622 -32.46 36.64 -7.06
C ALA A 622 -33.09 37.68 -8.02
N GLU A 623 -32.32 38.65 -8.51
CA GLU A 623 -32.69 39.47 -9.67
C GLU A 623 -32.00 38.91 -10.92
N ILE A 624 -32.69 38.02 -11.65
CA ILE A 624 -32.32 37.31 -12.88
C ILE A 624 -32.63 38.13 -14.13
N LYS A 625 -31.59 38.55 -14.87
CA LYS A 625 -31.77 39.24 -16.16
C LYS A 625 -32.06 38.28 -17.32
N SER A 626 -31.39 37.13 -17.35
CA SER A 626 -31.67 36.07 -18.32
C SER A 626 -31.46 34.69 -17.70
N LEU A 627 -32.28 33.75 -18.18
CA LEU A 627 -32.22 32.35 -17.81
C LEU A 627 -32.15 31.50 -19.07
N GLU A 628 -30.98 30.92 -19.35
CA GLU A 628 -30.72 30.06 -20.49
C GLU A 628 -30.59 28.60 -20.02
N LEU A 629 -31.58 27.78 -20.36
CA LEU A 629 -31.71 26.38 -19.94
C LEU A 629 -31.74 25.47 -21.18
N SER A 630 -30.64 25.49 -21.95
CA SER A 630 -30.55 24.76 -23.22
C SER A 630 -30.48 23.26 -22.95
N GLU A 631 -31.34 22.48 -23.62
CA GLU A 631 -31.31 21.00 -23.62
C GLU A 631 -31.71 20.34 -22.28
N ILE A 632 -32.37 21.08 -21.37
CA ILE A 632 -32.83 20.56 -20.06
C ILE A 632 -34.36 20.44 -20.03
N GLU A 633 -34.86 19.26 -20.41
CA GLU A 633 -36.31 18.97 -20.44
C GLU A 633 -36.82 18.24 -19.18
N ASN A 634 -35.88 17.78 -18.34
CA ASN A 634 -36.14 16.85 -17.23
C ASN A 634 -36.47 17.51 -15.89
N VAL A 635 -36.50 18.85 -15.83
CA VAL A 635 -36.83 19.60 -14.60
C VAL A 635 -38.28 19.29 -14.19
N GLU A 636 -38.44 18.76 -12.98
CA GLU A 636 -39.73 18.42 -12.38
C GLU A 636 -40.22 19.51 -11.42
N ARG A 637 -39.32 20.23 -10.77
CA ARG A 637 -39.64 21.29 -9.80
C ARG A 637 -38.90 22.58 -10.15
N LEU A 638 -39.67 23.63 -10.45
CA LEU A 638 -39.16 24.97 -10.74
C LEU A 638 -39.73 25.97 -9.74
N LEU A 639 -38.85 26.51 -8.89
CA LEU A 639 -39.20 27.50 -7.87
C LEU A 639 -38.50 28.82 -8.24
N LEU A 640 -39.28 29.82 -8.63
CA LEU A 640 -38.82 31.15 -9.02
C LEU A 640 -39.36 32.17 -8.02
N HIS A 641 -38.64 32.32 -6.92
CA HIS A 641 -38.98 33.23 -5.83
C HIS A 641 -38.10 34.46 -5.95
N THR A 642 -38.45 35.39 -6.83
CA THR A 642 -37.46 36.36 -7.32
C THR A 642 -37.96 37.81 -7.21
N PHE A 643 -37.05 38.79 -7.31
CA PHE A 643 -37.36 40.22 -7.19
C PHE A 643 -36.91 40.98 -8.46
N HIS A 644 -37.66 42.01 -8.87
CA HIS A 644 -37.31 42.90 -9.99
C HIS A 644 -37.09 42.23 -11.36
N ASN A 645 -37.67 41.05 -11.59
CA ASN A 645 -37.43 40.32 -12.84
C ASN A 645 -38.46 40.61 -13.91
N ASP A 646 -38.01 40.72 -15.15
CA ASP A 646 -38.90 40.72 -16.31
C ASP A 646 -39.24 39.28 -16.69
N PHE A 647 -40.28 38.74 -16.04
CA PHE A 647 -40.77 37.39 -16.32
C PHE A 647 -41.29 37.18 -17.76
N SER A 648 -41.46 38.25 -18.56
CA SER A 648 -41.80 38.11 -19.98
C SER A 648 -40.73 37.36 -20.78
N LEU A 649 -39.52 37.22 -20.22
CA LEU A 649 -38.39 36.51 -20.82
C LEU A 649 -38.28 35.03 -20.43
N ILE A 650 -39.06 34.54 -19.46
CA ILE A 650 -38.96 33.13 -19.03
C ILE A 650 -39.79 32.24 -19.94
N ASN A 651 -39.11 31.48 -20.79
CA ASN A 651 -39.74 30.46 -21.63
C ASN A 651 -39.87 29.13 -20.87
N LEU A 652 -41.09 28.78 -20.46
CA LEU A 652 -41.38 27.52 -19.76
C LEU A 652 -41.60 26.32 -20.69
N SER A 653 -41.72 26.54 -22.01
CA SER A 653 -42.03 25.51 -23.00
C SER A 653 -41.07 24.30 -23.02
N PRO A 654 -39.75 24.46 -22.71
CA PRO A 654 -38.81 23.34 -22.64
C PRO A 654 -39.07 22.35 -21.49
N PHE A 655 -39.71 22.76 -20.38
CA PHE A 655 -39.87 21.90 -19.19
C PHE A 655 -41.06 20.95 -19.34
N LYS A 656 -40.91 19.94 -20.20
CA LYS A 656 -41.95 18.94 -20.48
C LYS A 656 -42.27 18.06 -19.28
N SER A 657 -41.30 17.85 -18.40
CA SER A 657 -41.43 17.04 -17.19
C SER A 657 -41.90 17.83 -15.96
N LEU A 658 -42.23 19.12 -16.12
CA LEU A 658 -42.52 20.02 -15.00
C LEU A 658 -43.79 19.61 -14.26
N LYS A 659 -43.65 19.20 -12.99
CA LYS A 659 -44.75 18.83 -12.09
C LYS A 659 -45.10 19.95 -11.11
N THR A 660 -44.11 20.70 -10.64
CA THR A 660 -44.31 21.81 -9.68
C THR A 660 -43.74 23.10 -10.23
N LEU A 661 -44.58 24.13 -10.33
CA LEU A 661 -44.18 25.49 -10.64
C LEU A 661 -44.59 26.42 -9.50
N SER A 662 -43.63 27.11 -8.90
CA SER A 662 -43.89 28.19 -7.94
C SER A 662 -43.27 29.48 -8.43
N ILE A 663 -44.07 30.53 -8.57
CA ILE A 663 -43.59 31.88 -8.91
C ILE A 663 -44.04 32.85 -7.82
N ILE A 664 -43.08 33.58 -7.27
CA ILE A 664 -43.31 34.70 -6.34
C ILE A 664 -42.67 35.95 -6.96
N ASP A 665 -43.49 36.95 -7.31
CA ASP A 665 -43.04 38.27 -7.78
C ASP A 665 -43.34 39.34 -6.71
N ALA A 666 -42.53 39.37 -5.66
CA ALA A 666 -42.82 40.11 -4.43
C ALA A 666 -42.97 41.65 -4.56
N LEU A 667 -42.76 42.23 -5.75
CA LEU A 667 -42.92 43.67 -5.98
C LEU A 667 -44.05 44.06 -6.94
N TYR A 668 -44.84 43.10 -7.45
CA TYR A 668 -46.06 43.35 -8.25
C TYR A 668 -45.84 44.10 -9.58
N GLU A 669 -44.64 44.06 -10.17
CA GLU A 669 -44.36 44.98 -11.29
C GLU A 669 -44.34 44.32 -12.68
N ASN A 670 -44.09 43.00 -12.84
CA ASN A 670 -43.66 42.50 -14.14
C ASN A 670 -44.33 41.23 -14.70
N LEU A 671 -44.92 40.32 -13.89
CA LEU A 671 -45.61 39.14 -14.45
C LEU A 671 -46.99 39.50 -15.04
N SER A 672 -46.98 39.95 -16.30
CA SER A 672 -48.18 40.41 -17.03
C SER A 672 -48.88 39.32 -17.86
N GLU A 673 -48.22 38.19 -18.10
CA GLU A 673 -48.78 36.98 -18.69
C GLU A 673 -48.00 35.74 -18.22
N LEU A 674 -48.63 34.57 -18.31
CA LEU A 674 -48.00 33.28 -18.00
C LEU A 674 -48.48 32.25 -19.01
N ASN A 675 -47.55 31.71 -19.81
CA ASN A 675 -47.83 30.62 -20.73
C ASN A 675 -47.30 29.29 -20.18
N ILE A 676 -48.22 28.41 -19.79
CA ILE A 676 -47.96 27.05 -19.29
C ILE A 676 -48.65 25.97 -20.15
N SER A 677 -49.07 26.32 -21.36
CA SER A 677 -49.85 25.42 -22.24
C SER A 677 -49.08 24.17 -22.65
N GLU A 678 -47.75 24.26 -22.67
CA GLU A 678 -46.82 23.22 -23.07
C GLU A 678 -46.34 22.34 -21.90
N ASN A 679 -46.71 22.69 -20.65
CA ASN A 679 -46.34 21.98 -19.41
C ASN A 679 -47.49 21.06 -18.96
N THR A 680 -47.84 20.08 -19.77
CA THR A 680 -49.03 19.21 -19.54
C THR A 680 -48.91 18.29 -18.33
N GLU A 681 -47.68 18.08 -17.84
CA GLU A 681 -47.36 17.27 -16.66
C GLU A 681 -47.53 18.02 -15.33
N LEU A 682 -47.93 19.30 -15.37
CA LEU A 682 -48.03 20.14 -14.18
C LEU A 682 -49.12 19.64 -13.20
N GLU A 683 -48.71 19.33 -11.97
CA GLU A 683 -49.54 18.84 -10.86
C GLU A 683 -49.81 19.94 -9.83
N GLU A 684 -48.83 20.82 -9.58
CA GLU A 684 -48.94 21.91 -8.62
C GLU A 684 -48.49 23.26 -9.20
N LEU A 685 -49.34 24.28 -9.06
CA LEU A 685 -49.08 25.65 -9.49
C LEU A 685 -49.31 26.63 -8.34
N TYR A 686 -48.25 27.33 -7.96
CA TYR A 686 -48.29 28.36 -6.93
C TYR A 686 -47.89 29.70 -7.53
N LEU A 687 -48.79 30.68 -7.45
CA LEU A 687 -48.58 32.01 -8.00
C LEU A 687 -48.90 33.04 -6.94
N TYR A 688 -47.88 33.82 -6.58
CA TYR A 688 -47.98 34.89 -5.61
C TYR A 688 -47.68 36.22 -6.31
N TYR A 689 -48.48 37.24 -6.02
CA TYR A 689 -48.24 38.62 -6.46
C TYR A 689 -48.32 38.85 -7.99
N THR A 690 -49.29 38.22 -8.67
CA THR A 690 -49.43 38.30 -10.14
C THR A 690 -50.35 39.42 -10.61
N GLU A 691 -50.02 40.05 -11.74
CA GLU A 691 -50.72 41.24 -12.28
C GLU A 691 -51.75 40.95 -13.39
N PHE A 692 -51.75 39.75 -13.98
CA PHE A 692 -52.66 39.40 -15.06
C PHE A 692 -54.09 39.12 -14.58
N ASN A 693 -55.07 39.43 -15.45
CA ASN A 693 -56.49 39.23 -15.16
C ASN A 693 -57.00 37.83 -15.56
N GLN A 694 -56.25 37.08 -16.36
CA GLN A 694 -56.68 35.79 -16.89
C GLN A 694 -55.55 34.77 -16.81
N LEU A 695 -55.87 33.54 -16.41
CA LEU A 695 -54.95 32.41 -16.38
C LEU A 695 -55.53 31.27 -17.21
N ASN A 696 -54.78 30.75 -18.18
CA ASN A 696 -55.22 29.60 -18.97
C ASN A 696 -54.55 28.31 -18.47
N ILE A 697 -55.34 27.43 -17.87
CA ILE A 697 -54.91 26.11 -17.39
C ILE A 697 -55.55 24.96 -18.19
N SER A 698 -56.19 25.26 -19.33
CA SER A 698 -56.98 24.29 -20.10
C SER A 698 -56.17 23.09 -20.65
N PHE A 699 -54.85 23.21 -20.71
CA PHE A 699 -53.93 22.17 -21.14
C PHE A 699 -53.31 21.37 -19.97
N ASN A 700 -53.37 21.90 -18.74
CA ASN A 700 -52.74 21.31 -17.55
C ASN A 700 -53.72 20.36 -16.86
N THR A 701 -54.06 19.26 -17.52
CA THR A 701 -55.10 18.32 -17.06
C THR A 701 -54.73 17.52 -15.81
N LYS A 702 -53.44 17.44 -15.49
CA LYS A 702 -52.91 16.80 -14.28
C LYS A 702 -52.86 17.72 -13.06
N LEU A 703 -53.22 19.00 -13.21
CA LEU A 703 -53.15 19.95 -12.12
C LEU A 703 -54.08 19.51 -10.99
N GLU A 704 -53.53 19.32 -9.79
CA GLU A 704 -54.25 18.92 -8.57
C GLU A 704 -54.33 20.09 -7.58
N ARG A 705 -53.36 21.01 -7.63
CA ARG A 705 -53.28 22.15 -6.73
C ARG A 705 -52.99 23.44 -7.49
N LEU A 706 -53.86 24.43 -7.29
CA LEU A 706 -53.66 25.81 -7.74
C LEU A 706 -53.79 26.75 -6.56
N ILE A 707 -52.72 27.43 -6.21
CA ILE A 707 -52.72 28.46 -5.18
C ILE A 707 -52.40 29.80 -5.84
N LEU A 708 -53.37 30.71 -5.75
CA LEU A 708 -53.22 32.10 -6.15
C LEU A 708 -53.28 32.96 -4.88
N SER A 709 -52.25 33.76 -4.62
CA SER A 709 -52.25 34.72 -3.50
C SER A 709 -51.89 36.10 -4.00
N ASP A 710 -52.54 37.13 -3.43
CA ASP A 710 -52.30 38.54 -3.78
C ASP A 710 -52.28 38.79 -5.31
N HIS A 711 -53.27 38.22 -6.02
CA HIS A 711 -53.35 38.19 -7.47
C HIS A 711 -54.44 39.12 -8.04
N LYS A 712 -54.37 39.42 -9.36
CA LYS A 712 -55.41 40.14 -10.12
C LYS A 712 -56.29 39.26 -11.01
N VAL A 713 -56.05 37.94 -11.05
CA VAL A 713 -56.83 36.98 -11.85
C VAL A 713 -58.32 37.10 -11.54
N GLN A 714 -59.13 37.29 -12.58
CA GLN A 714 -60.59 37.32 -12.53
C GLN A 714 -61.20 36.09 -13.22
N CYS A 715 -60.50 35.53 -14.21
CA CYS A 715 -60.98 34.39 -14.96
C CYS A 715 -59.87 33.34 -15.12
N ILE A 716 -60.18 32.10 -14.77
CA ILE A 716 -59.34 30.93 -15.02
C ILE A 716 -59.96 30.16 -16.18
N GLN A 717 -59.28 30.14 -17.32
CA GLN A 717 -59.71 29.39 -18.50
C GLN A 717 -59.39 27.91 -18.32
N VAL A 718 -60.41 27.07 -18.45
CA VAL A 718 -60.36 25.61 -18.28
C VAL A 718 -60.94 24.91 -19.51
N ASN A 719 -60.65 23.62 -19.68
CA ASN A 719 -61.36 22.78 -20.65
C ASN A 719 -62.68 22.23 -20.08
N GLN A 720 -63.43 21.49 -20.90
CA GLN A 720 -64.74 20.97 -20.49
C GLN A 720 -64.64 19.97 -19.32
N ASP A 721 -63.67 19.06 -19.35
CA ASP A 721 -63.51 18.02 -18.32
C ASP A 721 -63.14 18.64 -16.96
N GLN A 722 -62.22 19.62 -16.97
CA GLN A 722 -61.86 20.40 -15.78
C GLN A 722 -63.06 21.20 -15.24
N LEU A 723 -63.84 21.84 -16.12
CA LEU A 723 -65.04 22.60 -15.72
C LEU A 723 -66.08 21.72 -15.03
N ASP A 724 -66.25 20.50 -15.53
CA ASP A 724 -67.17 19.52 -14.95
C ASP A 724 -66.65 18.99 -13.58
N ALA A 725 -65.33 18.88 -13.41
CA ALA A 725 -64.69 18.45 -12.15
C ALA A 725 -64.73 19.52 -11.04
N ILE A 726 -64.65 20.81 -11.40
CA ILE A 726 -64.57 21.94 -10.47
C ILE A 726 -65.68 21.92 -9.42
N ALA A 727 -66.90 21.52 -9.79
CA ALA A 727 -68.06 21.48 -8.89
C ALA A 727 -67.91 20.52 -7.70
N THR A 728 -66.86 19.69 -7.67
CA THR A 728 -66.65 18.65 -6.65
C THR A 728 -65.37 18.80 -5.83
N THR A 729 -64.31 19.37 -6.38
CA THR A 729 -62.96 19.32 -5.77
C THR A 729 -62.19 20.65 -5.77
N TRP A 730 -62.67 21.68 -6.47
CA TRP A 730 -61.98 22.98 -6.60
C TRP A 730 -62.78 24.12 -5.95
N PHE A 731 -62.09 24.99 -5.22
CA PHE A 731 -62.69 26.14 -4.54
C PHE A 731 -62.00 27.43 -4.99
N THR A 732 -62.78 28.49 -5.20
CA THR A 732 -62.25 29.84 -5.45
C THR A 732 -62.87 30.86 -4.52
N ASP A 733 -62.08 31.88 -4.18
CA ASP A 733 -62.58 33.09 -3.55
C ASP A 733 -63.15 34.05 -4.63
N PRO A 734 -64.33 34.65 -4.43
CA PRO A 734 -64.84 35.68 -5.32
C PRO A 734 -63.85 36.85 -5.46
N PRO A 735 -63.67 37.46 -6.65
CA PRO A 735 -64.50 37.34 -7.84
C PRO A 735 -64.03 36.31 -8.89
N VAL A 736 -63.13 35.38 -8.57
CA VAL A 736 -62.54 34.46 -9.57
C VAL A 736 -63.58 33.48 -10.11
N ILE A 737 -63.71 33.41 -11.44
CA ILE A 737 -64.56 32.45 -12.14
C ILE A 737 -63.74 31.47 -12.98
N TYR A 738 -64.26 30.25 -13.13
CA TYR A 738 -63.79 29.31 -14.15
C TYR A 738 -64.67 29.41 -15.41
N SER A 739 -64.06 29.41 -16.59
CA SER A 739 -64.78 29.52 -17.87
C SER A 739 -64.07 28.76 -18.98
N LEU A 740 -64.82 28.32 -20.00
CA LEU A 740 -64.23 27.78 -21.24
C LEU A 740 -63.60 28.89 -22.10
N ASN A 741 -63.97 30.14 -21.87
CA ASN A 741 -63.45 31.31 -22.58
C ASN A 741 -63.45 32.52 -21.64
N CYS A 742 -62.28 33.13 -21.44
CA CYS A 742 -62.13 34.34 -20.63
C CYS A 742 -62.25 35.65 -21.43
N ASN A 743 -62.36 35.59 -22.75
CA ASN A 743 -62.53 36.76 -23.63
C ASN A 743 -63.93 37.38 -23.60
#